data_AF-A0A6J2EJN0-F1
#
_entry.id   AF-A0A6J2EJN0-F1
#
_cell.length_a   1.000
_cell.length_b   1.000
_cell.length_c   1.000
_cell.angle_alpha   90.00
_cell.angle_beta   90.00
_cell.angle_gamma   90.00
#
_symmetry.space_group_name_H-M   'P 1'
#
loop_
_entity.id
_entity.type
_entity.pdbx_description
1 polymer ?
#
loop_
_entity_poly.entity_id
_entity_poly.type
_entity_poly.pdbx_seq_one_letter_code
_entity_poly.pdbx_strand_id
1 'polypeptide(L)'
;METGAGPHPLRLLVCLMPLCLALLLGPGRPGTAEEVILLDSKASQAELGWTALPSNGWEEISGVDEHDRPIRTYQVCNVLEPNQDNWLQTGWISRGRGQRIFVELQFTLRDCSSIPGAAGTCKETFNVYYLETEADLGRGRPRPGGSRPRKIDTIAADESFTQGDLGERKMKLNTEVREIGPLSRRGFHLAFQDVGACVALVSVRVYYKQCRATVRGLAAFPATAAESAFSTLVEVTGTCVAHAEGEPGSPPRMHCGADGEWLVPVGRCSCSAGFQERGDICEACPPGFYKLSPRRLLCSPCPEHSRALENASTFCVCQDSYARSPTDPPSASCTRPPSAPRDLQYSLSRSPLALRLRWLPPADSGGRSDVTYSLLCLRCGREGPGGACEPCGPRVAFVPRQAGLRERAATLLHLRPGARYTVRVAALNGVSGPAAAAGATYAQVTVSTGPGAPWEEDEIRRDRVEPQSVSLSWREPIPVGAAGANGTEYEIRYYEKGQSEQTYSTVKTGAPAVTVTNLKPATRYVFQIRAASPGPSWETQSFNPSIEVQTPGEAASGSRDHNPAVVITVVTVSALLVLGSVMSVLAMWRRSCPYGKGGQDAHDEEELYFHFKVPTRRTFLDPQSCGDPLQAVHLFAKELDAETVTLEKSLGAGRFGELSFGRLQLPGRQELPVAVHTLRDGCSDSQRLSFLAEALTLGQFDHSHVVRLEGVVTRGSTLMIVTEYMSHGALDGFLRRHEGQLAAGQLLGLLPGLASAMKYLSEMGYVHRGLAARRVLLSSGLICKISGFGRGPRDRAEAVYTTMSGRSPALWAAPETLQFGHFSSASDVWSFGVVMWEVMAFGERPYWDMSGQDVIKAVEDGFRLPPPRNCPSLLHRLMLDCWQKDPSERPRFSQIHSILSKMVQDPEPPKCATTASPRPPTPLADRAFSTFPSFGSVGAWLEALDLGRYKDSFTAGGYGSLEAVAAMAAQDLVSLGISSAEHREALLSGISALQARVLQLQGQGVQV
;
A
#
# COMPACT_ATOMS: atom_id res chain seq x y z
N MET A 1 -51.68 58.58 -10.94
CA MET A 1 -51.19 57.55 -10.00
C MET A 1 -50.11 56.78 -10.75
N GLU A 2 -48.84 57.17 -10.70
CA GLU A 2 -47.95 57.21 -9.51
C GLU A 2 -47.85 55.85 -8.84
N THR A 3 -46.70 55.30 -8.45
CA THR A 3 -45.25 55.40 -8.76
C THR A 3 -44.62 54.43 -7.74
N GLY A 4 -43.46 53.82 -8.02
CA GLY A 4 -42.88 52.89 -7.04
C GLY A 4 -41.71 52.05 -7.54
N ALA A 5 -40.69 52.68 -8.13
CA ALA A 5 -39.49 52.00 -8.59
C ALA A 5 -38.53 51.66 -7.43
N GLY A 6 -38.00 50.43 -7.41
CA GLY A 6 -36.90 50.03 -6.52
C GLY A 6 -35.52 50.27 -7.15
N PRO A 7 -34.47 50.64 -6.38
CA PRO A 7 -33.15 50.98 -6.91
C PRO A 7 -32.26 49.75 -7.21
N HIS A 8 -31.40 49.89 -8.22
CA HIS A 8 -30.55 48.83 -8.78
C HIS A 8 -29.31 48.45 -7.95
N PRO A 9 -28.82 47.20 -8.05
CA PRO A 9 -27.58 46.74 -7.41
C PRO A 9 -26.34 47.10 -8.25
N LEU A 10 -25.94 48.38 -8.26
CA LEU A 10 -24.77 48.85 -9.04
C LEU A 10 -23.65 49.48 -8.19
N ARG A 11 -23.77 49.47 -6.85
CA ARG A 11 -22.76 50.02 -5.93
C ARG A 11 -21.89 48.99 -5.20
N LEU A 12 -22.20 47.68 -5.26
CA LEU A 12 -21.36 46.65 -4.65
C LEU A 12 -20.15 46.24 -5.53
N LEU A 13 -20.20 46.49 -6.84
CA LEU A 13 -19.17 46.02 -7.77
C LEU A 13 -17.87 46.87 -7.73
N VAL A 14 -17.95 48.12 -7.30
CA VAL A 14 -16.84 49.09 -7.41
C VAL A 14 -15.82 48.94 -6.28
N CYS A 15 -16.19 48.37 -5.13
CA CYS A 15 -15.29 48.22 -3.98
C CYS A 15 -14.52 46.89 -3.94
N LEU A 16 -14.83 45.92 -4.81
CA LEU A 16 -14.17 44.59 -4.82
C LEU A 16 -13.09 44.44 -5.90
N MET A 17 -13.08 45.28 -6.92
CA MET A 17 -12.07 45.25 -8.00
C MET A 17 -10.61 45.40 -7.51
N PRO A 18 -10.26 46.24 -6.49
CA PRO A 18 -8.89 46.32 -5.99
C PRO A 18 -8.43 45.04 -5.28
N LEU A 19 -9.34 44.31 -4.64
CA LEU A 19 -9.03 43.10 -3.89
C LEU A 19 -8.83 41.89 -4.81
N CYS A 20 -9.61 41.79 -5.89
CA CYS A 20 -9.42 40.76 -6.91
C CYS A 20 -8.14 40.98 -7.74
N LEU A 21 -7.72 42.22 -8.00
CA LEU A 21 -6.48 42.48 -8.73
C LEU A 21 -5.22 42.13 -7.91
N ALA A 22 -5.25 42.32 -6.60
CA ALA A 22 -4.18 41.89 -5.70
C ALA A 22 -4.04 40.35 -5.62
N LEU A 23 -5.14 39.61 -5.78
CA LEU A 23 -5.14 38.13 -5.84
C LEU A 23 -4.66 37.58 -7.19
N LEU A 24 -4.61 38.41 -8.25
CA LEU A 24 -4.00 38.07 -9.54
C LEU A 24 -2.50 38.39 -9.62
N LEU A 25 -1.96 39.06 -8.60
CA LEU A 25 -0.53 39.36 -8.44
C LEU A 25 0.01 38.76 -7.12
N GLY A 26 -0.35 37.49 -6.87
CA GLY A 26 0.27 36.60 -5.89
C GLY A 26 1.32 35.67 -6.53
N PRO A 27 2.17 34.99 -5.74
CA PRO A 27 3.36 34.30 -6.25
C PRO A 27 3.02 33.23 -7.29
N GLY A 28 3.89 33.12 -8.31
CA GLY A 28 3.59 32.43 -9.56
C GLY A 28 3.18 30.97 -9.42
N ARG A 29 2.44 30.49 -10.44
CA ARG A 29 1.91 29.12 -10.61
C ARG A 29 2.79 28.03 -9.96
N PRO A 30 2.23 27.11 -9.17
CA PRO A 30 2.97 25.95 -8.67
C PRO A 30 3.31 25.02 -9.85
N GLY A 31 4.58 24.61 -9.96
CA GLY A 31 5.08 23.76 -11.05
C GLY A 31 5.59 24.51 -12.28
N THR A 32 6.09 25.74 -12.11
CA THR A 32 7.05 26.31 -13.07
C THR A 32 8.29 26.81 -12.32
N ALA A 33 9.46 26.39 -12.81
CA ALA A 33 10.77 26.85 -12.36
C ALA A 33 10.88 28.39 -12.32
N GLU A 34 11.75 28.90 -11.47
CA GLU A 34 12.04 30.34 -11.42
C GLU A 34 13.14 30.70 -12.42
N GLU A 35 12.77 31.51 -13.42
CA GLU A 35 13.70 32.06 -14.40
C GLU A 35 14.27 33.38 -13.88
N VAL A 36 15.55 33.39 -13.55
CA VAL A 36 16.27 34.59 -13.12
C VAL A 36 16.88 35.26 -14.35
N ILE A 37 16.29 36.37 -14.76
CA ILE A 37 16.71 37.14 -15.94
C ILE A 37 18.04 37.86 -15.64
N LEU A 38 18.99 37.70 -16.58
CA LEU A 38 20.31 38.34 -16.60
C LEU A 38 20.39 39.48 -17.62
N LEU A 39 19.65 39.37 -18.73
CA LEU A 39 19.49 40.41 -19.75
C LEU A 39 18.09 40.27 -20.38
N ASP A 40 17.44 41.40 -20.66
CA ASP A 40 16.24 41.48 -21.49
C ASP A 40 16.31 42.77 -22.30
N SER A 41 16.43 42.64 -23.63
CA SER A 41 16.53 43.81 -24.52
C SER A 41 15.21 44.58 -24.66
N LYS A 42 14.05 43.94 -24.44
CA LYS A 42 12.74 44.60 -24.48
C LYS A 42 12.44 45.42 -23.22
N ALA A 43 13.14 45.15 -22.12
CA ALA A 43 13.00 45.92 -20.88
C ALA A 43 13.63 47.34 -20.94
N SER A 44 14.55 47.59 -21.88
CA SER A 44 15.16 48.92 -22.08
C SER A 44 14.40 49.76 -23.10
N GLN A 45 13.95 50.94 -22.69
CA GLN A 45 13.40 51.97 -23.59
C GLN A 45 14.48 52.95 -24.12
N ALA A 46 15.70 52.89 -23.57
CA ALA A 46 16.87 53.64 -24.04
C ALA A 46 17.67 52.83 -25.09
N GLU A 47 18.65 53.47 -25.73
CA GLU A 47 19.60 52.81 -26.64
C GLU A 47 20.18 51.54 -26.01
N LEU A 48 20.16 50.42 -26.75
CA LEU A 48 20.77 49.16 -26.28
C LEU A 48 22.29 49.27 -26.22
N GLY A 49 22.88 50.10 -27.10
CA GLY A 49 24.28 50.51 -27.02
C GLY A 49 25.28 49.37 -27.25
N TRP A 50 24.86 48.30 -27.93
CA TRP A 50 25.69 47.17 -28.32
C TRP A 50 26.69 47.57 -29.41
N THR A 51 27.75 46.80 -29.59
CA THR A 51 28.87 47.15 -30.47
C THR A 51 28.75 46.42 -31.81
N ALA A 52 28.39 47.15 -32.87
CA ALA A 52 28.40 46.64 -34.25
C ALA A 52 29.81 46.76 -34.88
N LEU A 53 30.22 45.74 -35.64
CA LEU A 53 31.50 45.70 -36.35
C LEU A 53 31.38 44.94 -37.69
N PRO A 54 31.57 45.60 -38.85
CA PRO A 54 31.78 47.04 -39.02
C PRO A 54 30.55 47.84 -38.59
N SER A 55 30.71 49.15 -38.35
CA SER A 55 29.65 50.01 -37.80
C SER A 55 28.46 50.23 -38.74
N ASN A 56 28.58 49.80 -40.00
CA ASN A 56 27.54 49.81 -41.04
C ASN A 56 26.99 48.40 -41.36
N GLY A 57 27.31 47.40 -40.52
CA GLY A 57 26.77 46.05 -40.64
C GLY A 57 25.40 45.94 -39.97
N TRP A 58 25.40 45.93 -38.63
CA TRP A 58 24.17 45.91 -37.83
C TRP A 58 23.75 47.33 -37.43
N GLU A 59 22.50 47.69 -37.73
CA GLU A 59 21.92 49.00 -37.42
C GLU A 59 20.89 48.91 -36.29
N GLU A 60 20.91 49.85 -35.34
CA GLU A 60 19.89 49.95 -34.28
C GLU A 60 18.67 50.74 -34.77
N ILE A 61 17.50 50.13 -34.73
CA ILE A 61 16.22 50.71 -35.17
C ILE A 61 15.15 50.59 -34.09
N SER A 62 14.27 51.60 -34.05
CA SER A 62 13.07 51.60 -33.21
C SER A 62 11.96 50.75 -33.85
N GLY A 63 11.44 49.78 -33.11
CA GLY A 63 10.24 49.04 -33.44
C GLY A 63 9.16 49.20 -32.38
N VAL A 64 8.07 48.46 -32.53
CA VAL A 64 7.05 48.24 -31.47
C VAL A 64 6.93 46.76 -31.17
N ASP A 65 6.64 46.41 -29.92
CA ASP A 65 6.30 45.03 -29.55
C ASP A 65 4.81 44.71 -29.86
N GLU A 66 4.41 43.48 -29.58
CA GLU A 66 3.02 42.98 -29.75
C GLU A 66 1.97 43.76 -28.92
N HIS A 67 2.41 44.64 -28.01
CA HIS A 67 1.58 45.45 -27.12
C HIS A 67 1.73 46.96 -27.42
N ASP A 68 2.17 47.30 -28.64
CA ASP A 68 2.44 48.67 -29.13
C ASP A 68 3.46 49.47 -28.29
N ARG A 69 4.29 48.80 -27.48
CA ARG A 69 5.33 49.47 -26.69
C ARG A 69 6.58 49.69 -27.55
N PRO A 70 7.22 50.89 -27.50
CA PRO A 70 8.42 51.15 -28.25
C PRO A 70 9.57 50.28 -27.74
N ILE A 71 10.22 49.55 -28.65
CA ILE A 71 11.38 48.69 -28.38
C ILE A 71 12.54 49.06 -29.30
N ARG A 72 13.77 48.75 -28.87
CA ARG A 72 14.97 48.83 -29.70
C ARG A 72 15.29 47.46 -30.26
N THR A 73 15.65 47.42 -31.54
CA THR A 73 15.90 46.21 -32.32
C THR A 73 17.15 46.42 -33.18
N TYR A 74 17.82 45.36 -33.60
CA TYR A 74 18.98 45.44 -34.50
C TYR A 74 18.68 44.74 -35.82
N GLN A 75 18.99 45.35 -36.95
CA GLN A 75 18.80 44.74 -38.28
C GLN A 75 20.09 44.73 -39.11
N VAL A 76 20.15 43.81 -40.06
CA VAL A 76 21.14 43.77 -41.16
C VAL A 76 20.49 43.11 -42.39
N CYS A 77 20.80 43.60 -43.59
CA CYS A 77 20.23 43.09 -44.84
C CYS A 77 21.17 43.29 -46.05
N ASN A 78 22.48 43.05 -45.85
CA ASN A 78 23.53 43.27 -46.86
C ASN A 78 23.64 42.11 -47.87
N VAL A 79 22.51 41.58 -48.31
CA VAL A 79 22.37 40.30 -49.05
C VAL A 79 22.90 40.32 -50.49
N LEU A 80 23.16 41.52 -51.05
CA LEU A 80 23.68 41.69 -52.41
C LEU A 80 25.22 41.65 -52.46
N GLU A 81 25.89 41.76 -51.32
CA GLU A 81 27.34 41.78 -51.23
C GLU A 81 27.92 40.38 -50.93
N PRO A 82 28.93 39.90 -51.66
CA PRO A 82 29.61 38.65 -51.33
C PRO A 82 30.47 38.79 -50.06
N ASN A 83 30.68 37.68 -49.35
CA ASN A 83 31.62 37.58 -48.21
C ASN A 83 31.34 38.54 -47.02
N GLN A 84 30.08 38.74 -46.65
CA GLN A 84 29.71 39.46 -45.42
C GLN A 84 30.25 38.78 -44.14
N ASP A 85 30.63 39.59 -43.15
CA ASP A 85 31.10 39.19 -41.82
C ASP A 85 30.71 40.26 -40.79
N ASN A 86 29.40 40.43 -40.56
CA ASN A 86 28.83 41.52 -39.76
C ASN A 86 28.59 41.06 -38.32
N TRP A 87 29.37 41.59 -37.37
CA TRP A 87 29.29 41.25 -35.95
C TRP A 87 28.49 42.28 -35.13
N LEU A 88 27.73 41.81 -34.15
CA LEU A 88 27.04 42.63 -33.14
C LEU A 88 27.29 42.01 -31.76
N GLN A 89 27.90 42.75 -30.83
CA GLN A 89 28.27 42.25 -29.49
C GLN A 89 27.50 42.97 -28.37
N THR A 90 26.91 42.22 -27.45
CA THR A 90 26.21 42.76 -26.28
C THR A 90 27.16 43.41 -25.27
N GLY A 91 26.58 44.21 -24.36
CA GLY A 91 27.24 44.55 -23.10
C GLY A 91 27.60 43.31 -22.26
N TRP A 92 28.39 43.51 -21.20
CA TRP A 92 28.80 42.43 -20.30
C TRP A 92 27.63 41.93 -19.44
N ILE A 93 27.36 40.63 -19.49
CA ILE A 93 26.29 39.97 -18.77
C ILE A 93 26.90 39.26 -17.55
N SER A 94 26.50 39.68 -16.35
CA SER A 94 26.87 39.00 -15.11
C SER A 94 26.20 37.64 -15.06
N ARG A 95 26.96 36.58 -14.75
CA ARG A 95 26.44 35.21 -14.69
C ARG A 95 25.52 34.96 -13.49
N GLY A 96 25.67 35.73 -12.41
CA GLY A 96 24.97 35.47 -11.15
C GLY A 96 25.35 34.10 -10.55
N ARG A 97 24.34 33.32 -10.12
CA ARG A 97 24.54 31.98 -9.56
C ARG A 97 24.44 30.85 -10.59
N GLY A 98 23.77 31.07 -11.72
CA GLY A 98 23.57 30.04 -12.74
C GLY A 98 24.89 29.60 -13.38
N GLN A 99 25.13 28.30 -13.50
CA GLN A 99 26.21 27.77 -14.35
C GLN A 99 25.72 27.52 -15.78
N ARG A 100 24.42 27.22 -15.91
CA ARG A 100 23.68 26.93 -17.14
C ARG A 100 22.79 28.12 -17.45
N ILE A 101 23.00 28.75 -18.59
CA ILE A 101 22.29 29.95 -19.03
C ILE A 101 21.52 29.63 -20.31
N PHE A 102 20.28 30.09 -20.38
CA PHE A 102 19.43 30.04 -21.55
C PHE A 102 19.47 31.40 -22.26
N VAL A 103 19.59 31.37 -23.58
CA VAL A 103 19.59 32.52 -24.48
C VAL A 103 18.42 32.35 -25.43
N GLU A 104 17.39 33.15 -25.22
CA GLU A 104 16.15 33.20 -25.99
C GLU A 104 16.23 34.40 -26.96
N LEU A 105 16.05 34.12 -28.25
CA LEU A 105 16.17 35.06 -29.34
C LEU A 105 14.82 35.16 -30.05
N GLN A 106 14.31 36.38 -30.20
CA GLN A 106 13.15 36.63 -31.07
C GLN A 106 13.61 37.46 -32.27
N PHE A 107 13.30 37.02 -33.48
CA PHE A 107 13.79 37.66 -34.71
C PHE A 107 12.84 37.44 -35.89
N THR A 108 12.95 38.28 -36.90
CA THR A 108 12.29 38.10 -38.20
C THR A 108 13.36 37.88 -39.27
N LEU A 109 13.06 37.04 -40.27
CA LEU A 109 13.98 36.71 -41.35
C LEU A 109 13.24 36.73 -42.69
N ARG A 110 13.84 37.39 -43.68
CA ARG A 110 13.26 37.48 -45.03
C ARG A 110 13.76 36.34 -45.92
N ASP A 111 12.83 35.72 -46.63
CA ASP A 111 13.11 34.66 -47.61
C ASP A 111 14.00 35.20 -48.75
N CYS A 112 15.10 34.51 -49.04
CA CYS A 112 16.06 34.89 -50.09
C CYS A 112 15.44 34.87 -51.50
N SER A 113 14.47 33.99 -51.77
CA SER A 113 13.71 33.96 -53.03
C SER A 113 12.86 35.21 -53.24
N SER A 114 12.51 35.91 -52.15
CA SER A 114 11.76 37.18 -52.21
C SER A 114 12.64 38.41 -52.47
N ILE A 115 13.96 38.24 -52.67
CA ILE A 115 14.91 39.32 -52.89
C ILE A 115 15.51 39.24 -54.30
N PRO A 116 15.07 40.09 -55.25
CA PRO A 116 15.60 40.07 -56.61
C PRO A 116 17.09 40.44 -56.63
N GLY A 117 17.89 39.62 -57.32
CA GLY A 117 19.33 39.84 -57.50
C GLY A 117 20.25 39.28 -56.40
N ALA A 118 19.71 38.70 -55.32
CA ALA A 118 20.52 38.18 -54.20
C ALA A 118 20.87 36.68 -54.30
N ALA A 119 20.62 36.06 -55.46
CA ALA A 119 20.82 34.62 -55.68
C ALA A 119 22.33 34.24 -55.64
N GLY A 120 22.71 33.41 -54.67
CA GLY A 120 24.08 32.93 -54.47
C GLY A 120 24.90 33.70 -53.42
N THR A 121 24.46 34.89 -53.02
CA THR A 121 25.05 35.67 -51.91
C THR A 121 24.17 35.64 -50.65
N CYS A 122 22.85 35.63 -50.82
CA CYS A 122 21.88 35.60 -49.73
C CYS A 122 21.89 34.29 -48.94
N LYS A 123 21.68 34.39 -47.62
CA LYS A 123 21.53 33.27 -46.69
C LYS A 123 20.35 33.48 -45.75
N GLU A 124 19.80 32.38 -45.25
CA GLU A 124 18.63 32.37 -44.35
C GLU A 124 19.03 31.99 -42.92
N THR A 125 20.29 32.27 -42.56
CA THR A 125 20.86 31.92 -41.26
C THR A 125 21.85 32.97 -40.76
N PHE A 126 21.93 33.12 -39.43
CA PHE A 126 22.97 33.88 -38.74
C PHE A 126 23.60 33.02 -37.64
N ASN A 127 24.81 33.36 -37.20
CA ASN A 127 25.51 32.61 -36.15
C ASN A 127 25.45 33.35 -34.81
N VAL A 128 25.40 32.60 -33.71
CA VAL A 128 25.46 33.15 -32.35
C VAL A 128 26.71 32.62 -31.64
N TYR A 129 27.36 33.49 -30.88
CA TYR A 129 28.61 33.26 -30.18
C TYR A 129 28.52 33.75 -28.74
N TYR A 130 29.37 33.20 -27.86
CA TYR A 130 29.60 33.73 -26.52
C TYR A 130 31.08 33.81 -26.17
N LEU A 131 31.43 34.70 -25.24
CA LEU A 131 32.79 34.87 -24.73
C LEU A 131 32.76 35.08 -23.21
N GLU A 132 33.24 34.10 -22.45
CA GLU A 132 33.38 34.19 -20.99
C GLU A 132 34.50 35.14 -20.57
N THR A 133 34.22 36.05 -19.64
CA THR A 133 35.18 37.03 -19.12
C THR A 133 35.00 37.26 -17.61
N GLU A 134 36.07 37.67 -16.91
CA GLU A 134 35.99 38.02 -15.48
C GLU A 134 35.42 39.42 -15.23
N ALA A 135 35.44 40.28 -16.25
CA ALA A 135 34.99 41.67 -16.22
C ALA A 135 34.57 42.11 -17.62
N ASP A 136 33.91 43.26 -17.71
CA ASP A 136 33.55 43.92 -18.96
C ASP A 136 34.82 44.31 -19.75
N LEU A 137 34.87 43.94 -21.03
CA LEU A 137 35.96 44.29 -21.95
C LEU A 137 35.74 45.66 -22.64
N GLY A 138 34.56 46.25 -22.48
CA GLY A 138 34.18 47.54 -23.08
C GLY A 138 33.95 47.47 -24.60
N ARG A 139 33.76 48.65 -25.22
CA ARG A 139 33.56 48.79 -26.67
C ARG A 139 34.88 48.64 -27.42
N GLY A 140 35.28 47.40 -27.72
CA GLY A 140 36.48 47.12 -28.51
C GLY A 140 36.55 45.68 -29.02
N ARG A 141 37.05 45.50 -30.25
CA ARG A 141 37.22 44.17 -30.88
C ARG A 141 38.08 43.25 -29.99
N PRO A 142 37.71 41.97 -29.79
CA PRO A 142 38.60 41.00 -29.17
C PRO A 142 39.97 41.00 -29.88
N ARG A 143 41.05 41.32 -29.15
CA ARG A 143 42.39 41.41 -29.75
C ARG A 143 42.79 40.06 -30.38
N PRO A 144 43.54 40.03 -31.50
CA PRO A 144 44.02 38.80 -32.15
C PRO A 144 44.95 37.87 -31.33
N GLY A 145 45.07 38.08 -30.02
CA GLY A 145 45.76 37.19 -29.06
C GLY A 145 44.93 36.90 -27.79
N GLY A 146 43.64 37.23 -27.77
CA GLY A 146 42.71 36.89 -26.68
C GLY A 146 41.95 35.58 -26.92
N SER A 147 41.17 35.15 -25.93
CA SER A 147 40.26 34.00 -26.06
C SER A 147 39.26 34.27 -27.20
N ARG A 148 39.19 33.37 -28.19
CA ARG A 148 38.25 33.52 -29.31
C ARG A 148 36.81 33.31 -28.84
N PRO A 149 35.82 34.04 -29.38
CA PRO A 149 34.40 33.75 -29.15
C PRO A 149 34.09 32.31 -29.55
N ARG A 150 33.34 31.61 -28.70
CA ARG A 150 32.87 30.24 -28.96
C ARG A 150 31.53 30.31 -29.66
N LYS A 151 31.36 29.58 -30.76
CA LYS A 151 30.08 29.47 -31.45
C LYS A 151 29.11 28.68 -30.58
N ILE A 152 27.90 29.21 -30.38
CA ILE A 152 26.78 28.52 -29.76
C ILE A 152 26.12 27.66 -30.84
N ASP A 153 25.59 28.30 -31.89
CA ASP A 153 24.90 27.61 -32.99
C ASP A 153 24.81 28.48 -34.26
N THR A 154 24.31 27.90 -35.35
CA THR A 154 23.72 28.62 -36.49
C THR A 154 22.20 28.62 -36.33
N ILE A 155 21.61 29.81 -36.27
CA ILE A 155 20.17 30.02 -36.14
C ILE A 155 19.56 30.16 -37.53
N ALA A 156 18.51 29.40 -37.80
CA ALA A 156 17.64 29.50 -38.96
C ALA A 156 16.24 29.94 -38.51
N ALA A 157 15.41 30.43 -39.43
CA ALA A 157 14.00 30.69 -39.15
C ALA A 157 13.14 29.44 -39.38
N ASP A 158 12.17 29.19 -38.49
CA ASP A 158 11.08 28.23 -38.75
C ASP A 158 10.13 28.78 -39.82
N GLU A 159 9.87 30.10 -39.79
CA GLU A 159 9.09 30.81 -40.79
C GLU A 159 9.80 32.08 -41.28
N SER A 160 10.14 32.11 -42.57
CA SER A 160 10.56 33.31 -43.29
C SER A 160 9.35 34.08 -43.85
N PHE A 161 9.52 35.39 -44.08
CA PHE A 161 8.51 36.23 -44.73
C PHE A 161 8.90 36.60 -46.17
N THR A 162 7.90 36.72 -47.03
CA THR A 162 8.04 36.97 -48.47
C THR A 162 7.53 38.37 -48.86
N GLN A 163 7.64 38.71 -50.15
CA GLN A 163 7.10 39.97 -50.68
C GLN A 163 5.57 40.04 -50.65
N GLY A 164 4.86 38.90 -50.59
CA GLY A 164 3.41 38.86 -50.37
C GLY A 164 3.03 39.27 -48.95
N ASP A 165 3.74 38.72 -47.95
CA ASP A 165 3.51 38.99 -46.52
C ASP A 165 3.76 40.47 -46.16
N LEU A 166 4.75 41.10 -46.81
CA LEU A 166 5.01 42.53 -46.72
C LEU A 166 3.83 43.39 -47.21
N GLY A 167 3.11 42.92 -48.24
CA GLY A 167 1.89 43.58 -48.74
C GLY A 167 0.73 43.55 -47.74
N GLU A 168 0.64 42.49 -46.94
CA GLU A 168 -0.37 42.32 -45.88
C GLU A 168 0.08 42.85 -44.50
N ARG A 169 1.31 43.40 -44.40
CA ARG A 169 1.98 43.80 -43.15
C ARG A 169 2.13 42.66 -42.12
N LYS A 170 2.22 41.42 -42.57
CA LYS A 170 2.43 40.25 -41.71
C LYS A 170 3.91 39.96 -41.54
N MET A 171 4.51 40.48 -40.48
CA MET A 171 5.84 40.05 -40.05
C MET A 171 5.74 38.73 -39.27
N LYS A 172 6.60 37.77 -39.62
CA LYS A 172 6.69 36.46 -38.96
C LYS A 172 7.80 36.48 -37.92
N LEU A 173 7.41 36.36 -36.64
CA LEU A 173 8.33 36.39 -35.51
C LEU A 173 8.72 34.97 -35.12
N ASN A 174 10.00 34.66 -35.29
CA ASN A 174 10.62 33.40 -34.87
C ASN A 174 11.11 33.53 -33.44
N THR A 175 11.02 32.46 -32.64
CA THR A 175 11.56 32.41 -31.27
C THR A 175 12.44 31.17 -31.12
N GLU A 176 13.73 31.38 -30.84
CA GLU A 176 14.72 30.31 -30.72
C GLU A 176 15.42 30.36 -29.38
N VAL A 177 15.53 29.21 -28.71
CA VAL A 177 16.20 29.09 -27.40
C VAL A 177 17.45 28.22 -27.54
N ARG A 178 18.59 28.73 -27.08
CA ARG A 178 19.85 28.00 -26.98
C ARG A 178 20.40 28.04 -25.57
N GLU A 179 21.30 27.12 -25.28
CA GLU A 179 21.89 26.94 -23.96
C GLU A 179 23.40 27.18 -24.03
N ILE A 180 23.96 27.84 -23.00
CA ILE A 180 25.39 27.95 -22.77
C ILE A 180 25.75 27.52 -21.34
N GLY A 181 26.75 26.67 -21.21
CA GLY A 181 27.30 26.25 -19.92
C GLY A 181 28.05 24.91 -19.98
N PRO A 182 28.61 24.45 -18.86
CA PRO A 182 28.79 25.20 -17.61
C PRO A 182 29.73 26.39 -17.79
N LEU A 183 29.24 27.59 -17.45
CA LEU A 183 30.02 28.81 -17.45
C LEU A 183 30.82 28.92 -16.14
N SER A 184 32.12 29.17 -16.27
CA SER A 184 33.08 29.18 -15.16
C SER A 184 33.32 30.59 -14.61
N ARG A 185 33.48 31.56 -15.50
CA ARG A 185 33.86 32.95 -15.17
C ARG A 185 32.72 33.76 -14.57
N ARG A 186 33.01 34.97 -14.08
CA ARG A 186 32.01 35.90 -13.48
C ARG A 186 30.93 36.38 -14.45
N GLY A 187 31.20 36.44 -15.74
CA GLY A 187 30.24 36.87 -16.75
C GLY A 187 30.67 36.52 -18.16
N PHE A 188 29.93 37.04 -19.14
CA PHE A 188 30.15 36.77 -20.56
C PHE A 188 29.57 37.88 -21.43
N HIS A 189 30.02 37.94 -22.68
CA HIS A 189 29.35 38.67 -23.76
C HIS A 189 28.70 37.68 -24.73
N LEU A 190 27.57 38.06 -25.31
CA LEU A 190 27.02 37.40 -26.51
C LEU A 190 27.42 38.18 -27.75
N ALA A 191 27.56 37.48 -28.87
CA ALA A 191 27.76 38.10 -30.17
C ALA A 191 26.97 37.40 -31.28
N PHE A 192 26.47 38.17 -32.22
CA PHE A 192 25.72 37.72 -33.39
C PHE A 192 26.56 38.02 -34.64
N GLN A 193 26.71 37.04 -35.52
CA GLN A 193 27.44 37.18 -36.77
C GLN A 193 26.50 36.90 -37.94
N ASP A 194 26.25 37.92 -38.74
CA ASP A 194 25.64 37.81 -40.06
C ASP A 194 26.72 37.53 -41.13
N VAL A 195 26.33 36.71 -42.11
CA VAL A 195 27.18 36.23 -43.21
C VAL A 195 26.49 36.36 -44.58
N GLY A 196 25.47 37.23 -44.69
CA GLY A 196 24.73 37.50 -45.93
C GLY A 196 23.20 37.32 -45.81
N ALA A 197 22.62 37.48 -44.64
CA ALA A 197 21.19 37.33 -44.36
C ALA A 197 20.46 38.67 -44.28
N CYS A 198 19.12 38.62 -44.36
CA CYS A 198 18.24 39.75 -44.10
C CYS A 198 17.41 39.45 -42.86
N VAL A 199 17.89 39.93 -41.71
CA VAL A 199 17.40 39.57 -40.37
C VAL A 199 17.22 40.81 -39.51
N ALA A 200 16.15 40.83 -38.70
CA ALA A 200 15.94 41.81 -37.63
C ALA A 200 15.76 41.10 -36.30
N LEU A 201 16.67 41.37 -35.36
CA LEU A 201 16.70 40.85 -34.00
C LEU A 201 15.79 41.72 -33.10
N VAL A 202 14.65 41.16 -32.72
CA VAL A 202 13.54 41.82 -32.02
C VAL A 202 13.66 41.70 -30.50
N SER A 203 14.20 40.59 -29.99
CA SER A 203 14.47 40.39 -28.57
C SER A 203 15.68 39.50 -28.34
N VAL A 204 16.45 39.81 -27.30
CA VAL A 204 17.42 38.89 -26.69
C VAL A 204 17.12 38.87 -25.19
N ARG A 205 16.69 37.70 -24.71
CA ARG A 205 16.40 37.43 -23.30
C ARG A 205 17.35 36.35 -22.81
N VAL A 206 18.05 36.61 -21.72
CA VAL A 206 19.08 35.73 -21.17
C VAL A 206 18.75 35.46 -19.71
N TYR A 207 18.68 34.20 -19.31
CA TYR A 207 18.25 33.82 -17.96
C TYR A 207 18.86 32.48 -17.51
N TYR A 208 18.81 32.19 -16.21
CA TYR A 208 19.06 30.84 -15.69
C TYR A 208 17.86 30.35 -14.88
N LYS A 209 17.75 29.03 -14.71
CA LYS A 209 16.68 28.41 -13.93
C LYS A 209 17.14 28.10 -12.50
N GLN A 210 16.26 28.30 -11.54
CA GLN A 210 16.49 27.92 -10.14
C GLN A 210 15.23 27.35 -9.49
N CYS A 211 15.44 26.47 -8.53
CA CYS A 211 14.38 25.99 -7.65
C CYS A 211 14.05 27.09 -6.62
N ARG A 212 12.77 27.50 -6.56
CA ARG A 212 12.27 28.55 -5.66
C ARG A 212 12.52 28.20 -4.19
N ALA A 213 12.75 29.21 -3.34
CA ALA A 213 12.73 28.98 -1.89
C ALA A 213 11.36 28.41 -1.47
N THR A 214 11.35 27.32 -0.70
CA THR A 214 10.13 26.61 -0.31
C THR A 214 10.24 26.03 1.09
N VAL A 215 9.10 25.75 1.72
CA VAL A 215 9.03 24.99 2.97
C VAL A 215 8.24 23.72 2.68
N ARG A 216 8.79 22.56 3.05
CA ARG A 216 8.18 21.24 2.86
C ARG A 216 8.49 20.35 4.04
N GLY A 217 7.47 19.68 4.60
CA GLY A 217 7.65 18.78 5.74
C GLY A 217 8.26 19.47 6.97
N LEU A 218 7.89 20.73 7.23
CA LEU A 218 8.44 21.60 8.28
C LEU A 218 9.96 21.87 8.17
N ALA A 219 10.54 21.70 6.97
CA ALA A 219 11.90 22.10 6.64
C ALA A 219 11.89 23.18 5.55
N ALA A 220 12.67 24.24 5.74
CA ALA A 220 12.89 25.30 4.78
C ALA A 220 14.08 24.96 3.87
N PHE A 221 13.87 25.13 2.57
CA PHE A 221 14.86 24.90 1.51
C PHE A 221 15.13 26.22 0.78
N PRO A 222 16.39 26.69 0.73
CA PRO A 222 16.74 27.97 0.11
C PRO A 222 16.65 27.90 -1.42
N ALA A 223 16.46 29.05 -2.06
CA ALA A 223 16.49 29.15 -3.51
C ALA A 223 17.86 28.69 -4.06
N THR A 224 17.83 27.69 -4.95
CA THR A 224 19.02 26.94 -5.40
C THR A 224 19.06 26.92 -6.92
N ALA A 225 20.16 27.37 -7.52
CA ALA A 225 20.35 27.38 -8.97
C ALA A 225 20.44 25.94 -9.53
N ALA A 226 19.80 25.70 -10.67
CA ALA A 226 19.91 24.43 -11.37
C ALA A 226 21.33 24.23 -11.93
N GLU A 227 21.90 23.03 -11.75
CA GLU A 227 23.23 22.70 -12.27
C GLU A 227 23.23 22.32 -13.76
N SER A 228 24.44 22.17 -14.30
CA SER A 228 24.69 22.21 -15.74
C SER A 228 24.44 20.92 -16.51
N ALA A 229 24.38 19.77 -15.86
CA ALA A 229 24.13 18.51 -16.54
C ALA A 229 22.64 18.10 -16.44
N PHE A 230 22.08 17.62 -17.55
CA PHE A 230 20.70 17.13 -17.62
C PHE A 230 20.38 16.00 -16.63
N SER A 231 21.38 15.33 -16.07
CA SER A 231 21.25 14.23 -15.11
C SER A 231 21.71 14.56 -13.68
N THR A 232 22.20 15.77 -13.39
CA THR A 232 22.63 16.15 -12.04
C THR A 232 21.47 16.63 -11.19
N LEU A 233 21.26 15.97 -10.05
CA LEU A 233 20.37 16.39 -8.98
C LEU A 233 21.19 17.08 -7.89
N VAL A 234 20.92 18.36 -7.63
CA VAL A 234 21.61 19.10 -6.57
C VAL A 234 20.98 18.75 -5.24
N GLU A 235 21.65 17.96 -4.39
CA GLU A 235 21.17 17.65 -3.04
C GLU A 235 21.25 18.91 -2.16
N VAL A 236 20.11 19.33 -1.61
CA VAL A 236 19.99 20.48 -0.71
C VAL A 236 19.46 20.00 0.63
N THR A 237 20.25 20.24 1.69
CA THR A 237 19.83 20.00 3.07
C THR A 237 18.95 21.17 3.54
N GLY A 238 17.75 20.85 4.02
CA GLY A 238 16.81 21.81 4.57
C GLY A 238 17.07 22.10 6.05
N THR A 239 16.63 23.26 6.52
CA THR A 239 16.68 23.65 7.94
C THR A 239 15.28 23.54 8.55
N CYS A 240 15.13 22.94 9.72
CA CYS A 240 13.82 22.87 10.38
C CYS A 240 13.30 24.29 10.69
N VAL A 241 12.00 24.50 10.49
CA VAL A 241 11.33 25.77 10.84
C VAL A 241 11.38 26.02 12.36
N ALA A 242 11.10 27.27 12.77
CA ALA A 242 11.04 27.63 14.18
C ALA A 242 10.08 26.69 14.94
N HIS A 243 10.52 26.23 16.12
CA HIS A 243 9.81 25.25 16.95
C HIS A 243 9.56 23.88 16.28
N ALA A 244 10.39 23.49 15.30
CA ALA A 244 10.46 22.14 14.77
C ALA A 244 11.85 21.50 15.00
N GLU A 245 11.86 20.19 15.21
CA GLU A 245 13.05 19.37 15.45
C GLU A 245 13.13 18.26 14.38
N GLY A 246 14.35 17.98 13.91
CA GLY A 246 14.63 16.91 12.95
C GLY A 246 14.94 15.59 13.65
N GLU A 247 14.76 14.47 12.96
CA GLU A 247 15.10 13.15 13.51
C GLU A 247 16.64 12.95 13.56
N PRO A 248 17.23 12.58 14.72
CA PRO A 248 18.68 12.44 14.85
C PRO A 248 19.27 11.47 13.82
N GLY A 249 20.21 11.96 13.00
CA GLY A 249 20.86 11.18 11.95
C GLY A 249 20.16 11.16 10.58
N SER A 250 19.01 11.80 10.42
CA SER A 250 18.35 11.93 9.11
C SER A 250 17.84 13.37 8.86
N PRO A 251 18.73 14.30 8.46
CA PRO A 251 18.32 15.66 8.13
C PRO A 251 17.38 15.68 6.91
N PRO A 252 16.41 16.63 6.86
CA PRO A 252 15.51 16.76 5.74
C PRO A 252 16.28 17.23 4.49
N ARG A 253 16.03 16.59 3.35
CA ARG A 253 16.74 16.83 2.09
C ARG A 253 15.78 16.86 0.91
N MET A 254 16.09 17.69 -0.08
CA MET A 254 15.40 17.77 -1.37
C MET A 254 16.43 17.89 -2.49
N HIS A 255 16.03 17.55 -3.71
CA HIS A 255 16.91 17.61 -4.87
C HIS A 255 16.43 18.70 -5.83
N CYS A 256 17.27 19.66 -6.20
CA CYS A 256 16.94 20.62 -7.24
C CYS A 256 17.29 20.02 -8.62
N GLY A 257 16.31 19.95 -9.51
CA GLY A 257 16.44 19.43 -10.87
C GLY A 257 17.08 20.42 -11.84
N ALA A 258 17.61 19.90 -12.95
CA ALA A 258 18.23 20.70 -14.02
C ALA A 258 17.23 21.61 -14.77
N ASP A 259 15.93 21.35 -14.62
CA ASP A 259 14.81 22.16 -15.09
C ASP A 259 14.43 23.31 -14.13
N GLY A 260 14.90 23.27 -12.88
CA GLY A 260 14.55 24.21 -11.81
C GLY A 260 13.33 23.80 -10.97
N GLU A 261 12.92 22.53 -11.02
CA GLU A 261 11.88 21.97 -10.14
C GLU A 261 12.47 21.21 -8.93
N TRP A 262 11.72 21.17 -7.84
CA TRP A 262 12.09 20.43 -6.63
C TRP A 262 11.62 18.98 -6.69
N LEU A 263 12.57 18.05 -6.51
CA LEU A 263 12.38 16.62 -6.60
C LEU A 263 12.59 15.91 -5.25
N VAL A 264 11.84 14.81 -5.08
CA VAL A 264 11.84 13.83 -3.97
C VAL A 264 12.29 14.38 -2.60
N PRO A 265 11.36 14.81 -1.73
CA PRO A 265 11.68 15.12 -0.33
C PRO A 265 12.00 13.84 0.45
N VAL A 266 13.14 13.85 1.14
CA VAL A 266 13.63 12.76 1.99
C VAL A 266 13.78 13.29 3.42
N GLY A 267 13.07 12.67 4.37
CA GLY A 267 13.01 13.13 5.76
C GLY A 267 12.03 14.30 5.97
N ARG A 268 11.73 14.59 7.23
CA ARG A 268 10.85 15.69 7.66
C ARG A 268 11.26 16.20 9.04
N CYS A 269 10.90 17.43 9.37
CA CYS A 269 10.90 17.89 10.75
C CYS A 269 9.54 17.61 11.41
N SER A 270 9.51 17.67 12.74
CA SER A 270 8.30 17.57 13.55
C SER A 270 8.26 18.71 14.54
N CYS A 271 7.11 19.38 14.69
CA CYS A 271 6.97 20.45 15.68
C CYS A 271 7.29 19.93 17.09
N SER A 272 7.99 20.72 17.89
CA SER A 272 8.47 20.34 19.23
C SER A 272 7.32 20.20 20.24
N ALA A 273 7.65 19.85 21.50
CA ALA A 273 6.65 19.80 22.56
C ALA A 273 5.98 21.17 22.74
N GLY A 274 4.65 21.19 22.87
CA GLY A 274 3.85 22.41 22.90
C GLY A 274 3.46 23.01 21.54
N PHE A 275 3.95 22.50 20.40
CA PHE A 275 3.66 23.09 19.08
C PHE A 275 3.06 22.08 18.08
N GLN A 276 2.01 22.46 17.36
CA GLN A 276 1.36 21.63 16.33
C GLN A 276 1.64 22.13 14.91
N GLU A 277 1.61 21.19 13.96
CA GLU A 277 1.74 21.46 12.53
C GLU A 277 0.46 22.12 11.99
N ARG A 278 0.58 23.31 11.40
CA ARG A 278 -0.52 24.03 10.74
C ARG A 278 -0.05 24.61 9.41
N GLY A 279 -0.25 23.85 8.33
CA GLY A 279 0.41 24.13 7.06
C GLY A 279 1.93 23.95 7.23
N ASP A 280 2.71 24.88 6.69
CA ASP A 280 4.17 24.82 6.71
C ASP A 280 4.82 25.44 7.96
N ILE A 281 4.05 25.74 9.02
CA ILE A 281 4.52 26.33 10.28
C ILE A 281 4.14 25.51 11.52
N CYS A 282 4.88 25.71 12.60
CA CYS A 282 4.58 25.19 13.93
C CYS A 282 3.89 26.26 14.79
N GLU A 283 2.61 26.06 15.10
CA GLU A 283 1.80 26.95 15.94
C GLU A 283 1.74 26.42 17.38
N ALA A 284 1.80 27.31 18.37
CA ALA A 284 1.66 26.96 19.78
C ALA A 284 0.30 26.30 20.07
N CYS A 285 0.27 25.27 20.91
CA CYS A 285 -0.99 24.68 21.38
C CYS A 285 -1.86 25.78 22.05
N PRO A 286 -3.14 25.93 21.66
CA PRO A 286 -4.04 26.89 22.30
C PRO A 286 -4.40 26.46 23.73
N PRO A 287 -4.95 27.37 24.57
CA PRO A 287 -5.39 27.03 25.92
C PRO A 287 -6.41 25.90 25.92
N GLY A 288 -6.32 25.01 26.89
CA GLY A 288 -7.08 23.75 26.95
C GLY A 288 -6.51 22.60 26.13
N PHE A 289 -5.43 22.82 25.36
CA PHE A 289 -4.73 21.78 24.60
C PHE A 289 -3.25 21.69 25.03
N TYR A 290 -2.65 20.51 24.81
CA TYR A 290 -1.25 20.25 25.16
C TYR A 290 -0.56 19.32 24.16
N LYS A 291 0.77 19.34 24.13
CA LYS A 291 1.56 18.36 23.37
C LYS A 291 2.85 17.99 24.10
N LEU A 292 2.94 16.72 24.51
CA LEU A 292 4.05 16.20 25.32
C LEU A 292 5.35 15.94 24.53
N SER A 293 5.26 15.57 23.25
CA SER A 293 6.44 15.16 22.47
C SER A 293 6.28 15.39 20.97
N PRO A 294 7.38 15.58 20.21
CA PRO A 294 7.33 15.83 18.76
C PRO A 294 6.76 14.65 17.95
N ARG A 295 6.70 13.44 18.52
CA ARG A 295 6.09 12.26 17.87
C ARG A 295 4.59 12.39 17.59
N ARG A 296 3.88 13.34 18.23
CA ARG A 296 2.46 13.65 17.95
C ARG A 296 2.39 14.83 16.99
N LEU A 297 1.65 14.69 15.90
CA LEU A 297 1.50 15.74 14.87
C LEU A 297 0.71 16.95 15.39
N LEU A 298 -0.38 16.68 16.13
CA LEU A 298 -1.36 17.68 16.61
C LEU A 298 -1.40 17.77 18.14
N CYS A 299 -1.84 18.92 18.67
CA CYS A 299 -2.10 19.07 20.10
C CYS A 299 -3.31 18.23 20.51
N SER A 300 -3.25 17.63 21.69
CA SER A 300 -4.34 16.86 22.29
C SER A 300 -5.14 17.74 23.25
N PRO A 301 -6.47 17.61 23.35
CA PRO A 301 -7.24 18.29 24.39
C PRO A 301 -6.80 17.82 25.78
N CYS A 302 -6.92 18.67 26.79
CA CYS A 302 -6.60 18.28 28.16
C CYS A 302 -7.49 17.12 28.65
N PRO A 303 -6.91 16.10 29.32
CA PRO A 303 -7.68 15.05 29.98
C PRO A 303 -8.66 15.58 31.01
N GLU A 304 -9.68 14.79 31.36
CA GLU A 304 -10.69 15.18 32.34
C GLU A 304 -10.07 15.59 33.69
N HIS A 305 -10.70 16.54 34.35
CA HIS A 305 -10.24 17.17 35.59
C HIS A 305 -8.83 17.78 35.52
N SER A 306 -8.36 18.16 34.32
CA SER A 306 -7.12 18.92 34.12
C SER A 306 -7.34 20.16 33.25
N ARG A 307 -6.38 21.09 33.26
CA ARG A 307 -6.42 22.36 32.52
C ARG A 307 -5.02 22.78 32.06
N ALA A 308 -4.96 23.45 30.91
CA ALA A 308 -3.80 24.16 30.39
C ALA A 308 -4.23 25.61 30.13
N LEU A 309 -3.62 26.57 30.82
CA LEU A 309 -3.99 27.99 30.73
C LEU A 309 -3.09 28.79 29.79
N GLU A 310 -1.88 28.30 29.56
CA GLU A 310 -0.85 28.97 28.76
C GLU A 310 -0.75 28.35 27.36
N ASN A 311 -0.42 29.19 26.37
CA ASN A 311 -0.08 28.73 25.03
C ASN A 311 1.19 27.87 25.07
N ALA A 312 1.30 26.93 24.14
CA ALA A 312 2.41 25.96 24.05
C ALA A 312 2.58 25.03 25.28
N SER A 313 1.51 24.79 26.03
CA SER A 313 1.52 23.85 27.16
C SER A 313 1.98 22.44 26.74
N THR A 314 2.98 21.90 27.45
CA THR A 314 3.52 20.55 27.22
C THR A 314 2.80 19.46 28.03
N PHE A 315 2.06 19.85 29.07
CA PHE A 315 1.20 19.00 29.91
C PHE A 315 0.02 19.82 30.47
N CYS A 316 -1.02 19.15 30.96
CA CYS A 316 -2.15 19.79 31.64
C CYS A 316 -2.07 19.60 33.16
N VAL A 317 -2.22 20.69 33.92
CA VAL A 317 -2.21 20.70 35.39
C VAL A 317 -3.56 20.18 35.91
N CYS A 318 -3.56 19.39 36.98
CA CYS A 318 -4.82 18.92 37.58
C CYS A 318 -5.63 20.07 38.20
N GLN A 319 -6.95 19.92 38.21
CA GLN A 319 -7.85 20.79 38.94
C GLN A 319 -7.76 20.53 40.45
N ASP A 320 -8.14 21.52 41.25
CA ASP A 320 -8.13 21.44 42.71
C ASP A 320 -8.93 20.23 43.21
N SER A 321 -8.40 19.50 44.21
CA SER A 321 -8.87 18.19 44.71
C SER A 321 -8.68 16.95 43.80
N TYR A 322 -8.13 17.10 42.59
CA TYR A 322 -7.74 15.97 41.72
C TYR A 322 -6.22 15.86 41.58
N ALA A 323 -5.73 14.64 41.40
CA ALA A 323 -4.31 14.34 41.25
C ALA A 323 -4.06 13.23 40.22
N ARG A 324 -2.79 13.04 39.85
CA ARG A 324 -2.30 11.85 39.16
C ARG A 324 -1.36 11.09 40.09
N SER A 325 -1.38 9.77 40.01
CA SER A 325 -0.38 8.93 40.67
C SER A 325 0.97 9.06 39.95
N PRO A 326 2.12 8.89 40.60
CA PRO A 326 3.43 8.89 39.92
C PRO A 326 3.59 7.83 38.82
N THR A 327 2.73 6.80 38.81
CA THR A 327 2.66 5.77 37.77
C THR A 327 1.75 6.13 36.58
N ASP A 328 0.95 7.19 36.69
CA ASP A 328 0.01 7.57 35.63
C ASP A 328 0.72 8.37 34.53
N PRO A 329 0.46 8.09 33.24
CA PRO A 329 1.02 8.90 32.15
C PRO A 329 0.42 10.31 32.15
N PRO A 330 1.12 11.34 31.62
CA PRO A 330 0.60 12.71 31.53
C PRO A 330 -0.71 12.87 30.73
N SER A 331 -1.06 11.87 29.91
CA SER A 331 -2.33 11.79 29.18
C SER A 331 -3.50 11.19 29.95
N ALA A 332 -3.30 10.69 31.18
CA ALA A 332 -4.38 10.22 32.02
C ALA A 332 -5.23 11.39 32.56
N SER A 333 -6.53 11.15 32.75
CA SER A 333 -7.40 12.07 33.51
C SER A 333 -6.90 12.21 34.94
N CYS A 334 -7.09 13.39 35.54
CA CYS A 334 -6.83 13.55 36.96
C CYS A 334 -7.97 12.90 37.75
N THR A 335 -7.63 12.23 38.85
CA THR A 335 -8.53 11.37 39.63
C THR A 335 -8.50 11.76 41.10
N ARG A 336 -9.48 11.31 41.89
CA ARG A 336 -9.62 11.68 43.31
C ARG A 336 -9.64 10.44 44.22
N PRO A 337 -9.45 10.56 45.55
CA PRO A 337 -9.65 9.44 46.47
C PRO A 337 -11.09 8.88 46.41
N PRO A 338 -11.30 7.59 46.70
CA PRO A 338 -12.63 6.97 46.64
C PRO A 338 -13.47 7.33 47.87
N SER A 339 -14.79 7.20 47.73
CA SER A 339 -15.74 7.28 48.83
C SER A 339 -15.69 6.03 49.74
N ALA A 340 -16.37 6.09 50.90
CA ALA A 340 -16.44 4.96 51.83
C ALA A 340 -17.06 3.70 51.19
N PRO A 341 -16.62 2.48 51.59
CA PRO A 341 -17.32 1.24 51.26
C PRO A 341 -18.79 1.28 51.70
N ARG A 342 -19.65 0.55 50.99
CA ARG A 342 -21.10 0.50 51.29
C ARG A 342 -21.48 -0.81 51.95
N ASP A 343 -22.60 -0.82 52.66
CA ASP A 343 -23.24 -2.03 53.23
C ASP A 343 -22.24 -3.00 53.90
N LEU A 344 -21.57 -2.52 54.95
CA LEU A 344 -20.61 -3.32 55.71
C LEU A 344 -21.34 -4.30 56.62
N GLN A 345 -21.53 -5.52 56.13
CA GLN A 345 -22.16 -6.62 56.84
C GLN A 345 -21.13 -7.47 57.59
N TYR A 346 -21.58 -8.15 58.65
CA TYR A 346 -20.74 -9.03 59.44
C TYR A 346 -21.44 -10.34 59.81
N SER A 347 -20.65 -11.38 59.97
CA SER A 347 -21.08 -12.70 60.46
C SER A 347 -20.06 -13.23 61.44
N LEU A 348 -20.51 -13.74 62.58
CA LEU A 348 -19.64 -14.23 63.66
C LEU A 348 -19.80 -15.75 63.79
N SER A 349 -18.79 -16.51 63.35
CA SER A 349 -18.68 -17.91 63.75
C SER A 349 -18.18 -17.98 65.19
N ARG A 350 -18.69 -18.92 65.98
CA ARG A 350 -18.30 -19.13 67.38
C ARG A 350 -17.26 -20.26 67.54
N SER A 351 -17.19 -21.17 66.57
CA SER A 351 -16.30 -22.33 66.57
C SER A 351 -15.69 -22.55 65.17
N PRO A 352 -14.41 -22.18 64.93
CA PRO A 352 -13.59 -21.28 65.74
C PRO A 352 -14.16 -19.85 65.76
N LEU A 353 -13.80 -19.06 66.78
CA LEU A 353 -14.28 -17.68 66.94
C LEU A 353 -13.69 -16.76 65.86
N ALA A 354 -14.49 -16.48 64.83
CA ALA A 354 -14.08 -15.80 63.62
C ALA A 354 -15.12 -14.75 63.18
N LEU A 355 -14.67 -13.51 62.97
CA LEU A 355 -15.50 -12.43 62.45
C LEU A 355 -15.26 -12.29 60.94
N ARG A 356 -16.23 -12.72 60.14
CA ARG A 356 -16.22 -12.58 58.69
C ARG A 356 -17.00 -11.33 58.29
N LEU A 357 -16.28 -10.37 57.72
CA LEU A 357 -16.79 -9.10 57.19
C LEU A 357 -17.01 -9.21 55.68
N ARG A 358 -18.05 -8.56 55.18
CA ARG A 358 -18.34 -8.40 53.74
C ARG A 358 -18.85 -6.98 53.49
N TRP A 359 -18.48 -6.37 52.38
CA TRP A 359 -18.93 -5.02 52.02
C TRP A 359 -19.14 -4.87 50.51
N LEU A 360 -19.93 -3.87 50.13
CA LEU A 360 -20.09 -3.43 48.75
C LEU A 360 -19.04 -2.37 48.39
N PRO A 361 -18.67 -2.23 47.10
CA PRO A 361 -17.73 -1.20 46.67
C PRO A 361 -18.27 0.21 46.95
N PRO A 362 -17.37 1.21 47.04
CA PRO A 362 -17.73 2.63 47.13
C PRO A 362 -18.81 3.07 46.13
N ALA A 363 -19.52 4.15 46.46
CA ALA A 363 -20.46 4.78 45.52
C ALA A 363 -19.71 5.45 44.35
N ASP A 364 -18.62 6.12 44.69
CA ASP A 364 -17.63 6.69 43.78
C ASP A 364 -16.25 6.09 44.09
N SER A 365 -15.57 5.56 43.07
CA SER A 365 -14.20 5.05 43.14
C SER A 365 -13.12 6.11 42.89
N GLY A 366 -13.54 7.36 42.63
CA GLY A 366 -12.69 8.49 42.28
C GLY A 366 -12.20 8.46 40.83
N GLY A 367 -12.92 7.74 39.95
CA GLY A 367 -12.55 7.55 38.54
C GLY A 367 -11.51 6.45 38.27
N ARG A 368 -11.17 5.63 39.28
CA ARG A 368 -10.14 4.57 39.16
C ARG A 368 -10.70 3.17 39.41
N SER A 369 -9.99 2.17 38.89
CA SER A 369 -10.24 0.74 39.12
C SER A 369 -9.23 0.08 40.08
N ASP A 370 -8.16 0.78 40.46
CA ASP A 370 -7.11 0.33 41.38
C ASP A 370 -7.52 0.45 42.87
N VAL A 371 -8.82 0.39 43.16
CA VAL A 371 -9.35 0.49 44.52
C VAL A 371 -8.95 -0.72 45.35
N THR A 372 -8.35 -0.46 46.50
CA THR A 372 -8.00 -1.43 47.52
C THR A 372 -8.62 -1.04 48.86
N TYR A 373 -8.75 -2.00 49.77
CA TYR A 373 -9.32 -1.81 51.09
C TYR A 373 -8.27 -1.99 52.18
N SER A 374 -8.43 -1.26 53.28
CA SER A 374 -7.61 -1.37 54.48
C SER A 374 -8.49 -1.43 55.73
N LEU A 375 -8.15 -2.33 56.66
CA LEU A 375 -8.92 -2.60 57.86
C LEU A 375 -8.19 -2.11 59.11
N LEU A 376 -8.88 -1.30 59.90
CA LEU A 376 -8.45 -0.87 61.23
C LEU A 376 -9.35 -1.54 62.28
N CYS A 377 -8.78 -2.47 63.04
CA CYS A 377 -9.44 -3.12 64.17
C CYS A 377 -9.15 -2.36 65.45
N LEU A 378 -10.20 -1.99 66.18
CA LEU A 378 -10.16 -1.39 67.51
C LEU A 378 -10.90 -2.30 68.51
N ARG A 379 -10.42 -2.36 69.75
CA ARG A 379 -11.06 -3.07 70.87
C ARG A 379 -11.50 -2.04 71.90
N CYS A 380 -12.79 -2.01 72.22
CA CYS A 380 -13.37 -1.03 73.14
C CYS A 380 -13.75 -1.72 74.47
N GLY A 381 -13.29 -1.17 75.60
CA GLY A 381 -13.63 -1.67 76.93
C GLY A 381 -15.10 -1.45 77.31
N ARG A 382 -15.57 -2.14 78.36
CA ARG A 382 -16.93 -1.94 78.91
C ARG A 382 -16.96 -1.02 80.13
N GLU A 383 -15.81 -0.75 80.74
CA GLU A 383 -15.65 0.13 81.90
C GLU A 383 -14.45 1.07 81.67
N GLY A 384 -14.66 2.37 81.92
CA GLY A 384 -13.66 3.42 81.71
C GLY A 384 -14.30 4.73 81.22
N PRO A 385 -14.05 5.89 81.88
CA PRO A 385 -14.65 7.16 81.46
C PRO A 385 -14.06 7.59 80.11
N GLY A 386 -14.93 7.79 79.12
CA GLY A 386 -14.54 8.22 77.76
C GLY A 386 -14.44 7.10 76.71
N GLY A 387 -14.70 5.83 77.06
CA GLY A 387 -14.93 4.77 76.06
C GLY A 387 -13.76 4.53 75.08
N ALA A 388 -12.52 4.73 75.52
CA ALA A 388 -11.33 4.61 74.69
C ALA A 388 -11.24 3.21 74.02
N CYS A 389 -11.06 3.21 72.70
CA CYS A 389 -10.85 2.00 71.92
C CYS A 389 -9.38 1.92 71.49
N GLU A 390 -8.68 0.88 71.93
CA GLU A 390 -7.28 0.63 71.58
C GLU A 390 -7.18 -0.14 70.25
N PRO A 391 -6.09 0.00 69.47
CA PRO A 391 -5.80 -0.92 68.37
C PRO A 391 -5.82 -2.38 68.82
N CYS A 392 -6.38 -3.26 67.99
CA CYS A 392 -6.37 -4.69 68.26
C CYS A 392 -4.94 -5.22 68.34
N GLY A 393 -4.58 -5.87 69.45
CA GLY A 393 -3.23 -6.41 69.65
C GLY A 393 -2.86 -7.50 68.64
N PRO A 394 -1.56 -7.82 68.48
CA PRO A 394 -1.00 -8.61 67.38
C PRO A 394 -1.44 -10.08 67.32
N ARG A 395 -2.26 -10.53 68.27
CA ARG A 395 -2.87 -11.87 68.24
C ARG A 395 -4.03 -11.97 67.25
N VAL A 396 -4.66 -10.84 66.88
CA VAL A 396 -5.76 -10.86 65.89
C VAL A 396 -5.19 -10.98 64.49
N ALA A 397 -5.44 -12.11 63.82
CA ALA A 397 -4.98 -12.34 62.45
C ALA A 397 -6.03 -11.90 61.43
N PHE A 398 -5.59 -11.24 60.36
CA PHE A 398 -6.44 -10.79 59.25
C PHE A 398 -6.21 -11.70 58.05
N VAL A 399 -7.24 -12.43 57.63
CA VAL A 399 -7.21 -13.30 56.45
C VAL A 399 -8.04 -12.67 55.33
N PRO A 400 -7.50 -12.45 54.11
CA PRO A 400 -6.15 -12.81 53.67
C PRO A 400 -5.03 -11.84 54.12
N ARG A 401 -5.34 -10.57 54.42
CA ARG A 401 -4.39 -9.54 54.89
C ARG A 401 -5.14 -8.36 55.51
N GLN A 402 -4.43 -7.44 56.18
CA GLN A 402 -5.01 -6.25 56.82
C GLN A 402 -5.18 -5.05 55.88
N ALA A 403 -4.24 -4.83 54.95
CA ALA A 403 -4.23 -3.69 54.03
C ALA A 403 -3.95 -4.15 52.58
N GLY A 404 -4.36 -3.34 51.60
CA GLY A 404 -4.20 -3.67 50.17
C GLY A 404 -5.08 -4.83 49.70
N LEU A 405 -6.25 -5.04 50.34
CA LEU A 405 -7.20 -6.07 49.89
C LEU A 405 -7.87 -5.61 48.60
N ARG A 406 -7.92 -6.48 47.59
CA ARG A 406 -8.81 -6.32 46.42
C ARG A 406 -10.15 -7.04 46.63
N GLU A 407 -10.17 -8.02 47.52
CA GLU A 407 -11.37 -8.73 47.94
C GLU A 407 -12.27 -7.83 48.79
N ARG A 408 -13.58 -8.03 48.63
CA ARG A 408 -14.66 -7.32 49.33
C ARG A 408 -15.09 -8.03 50.63
N ALA A 409 -14.18 -8.82 51.17
CA ALA A 409 -14.38 -9.63 52.36
C ALA A 409 -13.05 -9.78 53.10
N ALA A 410 -13.13 -9.92 54.43
CA ALA A 410 -11.99 -10.26 55.27
C ALA A 410 -12.49 -11.05 56.48
N THR A 411 -11.65 -11.94 57.02
CA THR A 411 -11.94 -12.67 58.26
C THR A 411 -10.92 -12.32 59.33
N LEU A 412 -11.38 -11.87 60.49
CA LEU A 412 -10.56 -11.64 61.68
C LEU A 412 -10.64 -12.89 62.56
N LEU A 413 -9.48 -13.49 62.85
CA LEU A 413 -9.32 -14.71 63.66
C LEU A 413 -8.67 -14.40 65.02
N HIS A 414 -8.76 -15.35 65.94
CA HIS A 414 -8.20 -15.28 67.30
C HIS A 414 -8.69 -14.07 68.12
N LEU A 415 -9.94 -13.66 67.87
CA LEU A 415 -10.64 -12.68 68.69
C LEU A 415 -10.80 -13.23 70.11
N ARG A 416 -10.79 -12.37 71.13
CA ARG A 416 -11.05 -12.78 72.50
C ARG A 416 -12.55 -13.01 72.69
N PRO A 417 -13.00 -14.12 73.31
CA PRO A 417 -14.38 -14.27 73.79
C PRO A 417 -14.74 -13.17 74.81
N GLY A 418 -16.01 -12.79 74.90
CA GLY A 418 -16.51 -11.78 75.85
C GLY A 418 -16.09 -10.32 75.59
N ALA A 419 -15.51 -9.99 74.44
CA ALA A 419 -14.94 -8.68 74.13
C ALA A 419 -15.68 -7.94 72.99
N ARG A 420 -15.66 -6.61 73.03
CA ARG A 420 -16.22 -5.74 71.99
C ARG A 420 -15.13 -5.22 71.04
N TYR A 421 -15.37 -5.39 69.74
CA TYR A 421 -14.48 -5.00 68.66
C TYR A 421 -15.20 -4.07 67.69
N THR A 422 -14.56 -2.96 67.31
CA THR A 422 -15.02 -2.05 66.27
C THR A 422 -14.05 -2.14 65.10
N VAL A 423 -14.52 -2.52 63.91
CA VAL A 423 -13.69 -2.60 62.71
C VAL A 423 -14.11 -1.52 61.74
N ARG A 424 -13.14 -0.72 61.29
CA ARG A 424 -13.29 0.28 60.24
C ARG A 424 -12.68 -0.26 58.95
N VAL A 425 -13.38 -0.07 57.83
CA VAL A 425 -12.93 -0.43 56.49
C VAL A 425 -12.87 0.85 55.66
N ALA A 426 -11.66 1.22 55.22
CA ALA A 426 -11.42 2.34 54.32
C ALA A 426 -11.17 1.83 52.90
N ALA A 427 -11.63 2.57 51.90
CA ALA A 427 -11.25 2.39 50.50
C ALA A 427 -10.11 3.37 50.16
N LEU A 428 -9.15 2.91 49.35
CA LEU A 428 -7.95 3.65 48.94
C LEU A 428 -7.67 3.35 47.46
N ASN A 429 -7.10 4.29 46.73
CA ASN A 429 -6.71 4.12 45.32
C ASN A 429 -5.33 4.76 45.04
N GLY A 430 -4.84 4.71 43.80
CA GLY A 430 -3.50 5.17 43.43
C GLY A 430 -3.18 6.65 43.71
N VAL A 431 -4.17 7.50 44.00
CA VAL A 431 -4.01 8.92 44.40
C VAL A 431 -4.28 9.18 45.89
N SER A 432 -4.67 8.15 46.65
CA SER A 432 -4.89 8.21 48.09
C SER A 432 -3.56 8.16 48.84
N GLY A 433 -2.81 9.27 48.86
CA GLY A 433 -1.50 9.36 49.50
C GLY A 433 -1.51 9.05 51.02
N PRO A 434 -0.36 8.71 51.63
CA PRO A 434 -0.29 8.24 53.02
C PRO A 434 -0.85 9.23 54.05
N ALA A 435 -0.77 10.55 53.79
CA ALA A 435 -1.37 11.57 54.65
C ALA A 435 -2.91 11.64 54.54
N ALA A 436 -3.48 11.26 53.39
CA ALA A 436 -4.93 11.26 53.18
C ALA A 436 -5.64 10.10 53.91
N ALA A 437 -4.92 9.02 54.25
CA ALA A 437 -5.47 7.88 54.98
C ALA A 437 -6.00 8.25 56.38
N ALA A 438 -5.49 9.31 57.01
CA ALA A 438 -5.98 9.81 58.29
C ALA A 438 -7.35 10.54 58.19
N GLY A 439 -7.69 11.07 57.01
CA GLY A 439 -8.96 11.72 56.71
C GLY A 439 -9.89 10.91 55.79
N ALA A 440 -9.51 9.67 55.44
CA ALA A 440 -10.27 8.84 54.51
C ALA A 440 -11.63 8.43 55.09
N THR A 441 -12.69 8.53 54.28
CA THR A 441 -14.04 8.12 54.69
C THR A 441 -14.11 6.59 54.81
N TYR A 442 -14.56 6.09 55.96
CA TYR A 442 -14.61 4.66 56.28
C TYR A 442 -16.03 4.19 56.61
N ALA A 443 -16.33 2.92 56.31
CA ALA A 443 -17.45 2.21 56.89
C ALA A 443 -17.01 1.59 58.23
N GLN A 444 -17.90 1.47 59.22
CA GLN A 444 -17.55 0.85 60.51
C GLN A 444 -18.65 -0.07 61.05
N VAL A 445 -18.24 -1.11 61.75
CA VAL A 445 -19.13 -2.08 62.40
C VAL A 445 -18.61 -2.44 63.78
N THR A 446 -19.52 -2.61 64.75
CA THR A 446 -19.20 -2.93 66.14
C THR A 446 -19.81 -4.28 66.52
N VAL A 447 -18.98 -5.19 67.01
CA VAL A 447 -19.31 -6.60 67.25
C VAL A 447 -18.92 -6.98 68.68
N SER A 448 -19.68 -7.86 69.32
CA SER A 448 -19.36 -8.40 70.66
C SER A 448 -19.33 -9.93 70.60
N THR A 449 -18.26 -10.53 71.11
CA THR A 449 -18.06 -11.99 71.09
C THR A 449 -18.71 -12.65 72.33
N GLY A 450 -19.40 -13.77 72.14
CA GLY A 450 -20.06 -14.51 73.24
C GLY A 450 -19.08 -15.32 74.10
N PRO A 451 -19.54 -15.89 75.22
CA PRO A 451 -18.80 -16.91 75.97
C PRO A 451 -18.72 -18.22 75.16
N GLY A 452 -17.59 -18.94 75.26
CA GLY A 452 -17.33 -20.18 74.51
C GLY A 452 -17.49 -21.45 75.36
N ALA A 453 -17.90 -22.54 74.71
CA ALA A 453 -18.03 -23.89 75.27
C ALA A 453 -17.63 -24.94 74.19
N PRO A 454 -17.28 -26.20 74.54
CA PRO A 454 -16.45 -27.10 73.70
C PRO A 454 -17.21 -28.24 72.97
N TRP A 455 -16.44 -29.10 72.26
CA TRP A 455 -16.78 -30.40 71.61
C TRP A 455 -17.81 -30.35 70.43
N GLU A 456 -17.84 -31.25 69.44
CA GLU A 456 -16.85 -32.03 68.65
C GLU A 456 -17.50 -32.44 67.29
N GLU A 457 -16.83 -33.14 66.37
CA GLU A 457 -17.19 -33.23 64.93
C GLU A 457 -18.29 -34.26 64.52
N ASP A 458 -18.99 -34.00 63.39
CA ASP A 458 -19.99 -34.90 62.76
C ASP A 458 -19.34 -35.92 61.79
N GLU A 459 -19.49 -37.24 62.02
CA GLU A 459 -18.95 -38.31 61.14
C GLU A 459 -19.99 -38.98 60.21
N ILE A 460 -19.70 -39.01 58.90
CA ILE A 460 -20.19 -40.05 57.95
C ILE A 460 -19.07 -41.09 57.76
N ARG A 461 -19.43 -42.38 57.69
CA ARG A 461 -18.48 -43.50 57.49
C ARG A 461 -18.65 -44.16 56.11
N ARG A 462 -17.54 -44.69 55.59
CA ARG A 462 -17.45 -45.42 54.31
C ARG A 462 -17.20 -46.89 54.62
N ASP A 463 -18.14 -47.76 54.30
CA ASP A 463 -18.08 -49.16 54.73
C ASP A 463 -17.45 -50.08 53.67
N ARG A 464 -17.77 -49.85 52.39
CA ARG A 464 -17.28 -50.67 51.28
C ARG A 464 -17.31 -49.89 49.97
N VAL A 465 -16.31 -50.10 49.11
CA VAL A 465 -16.18 -49.45 47.79
C VAL A 465 -15.74 -50.52 46.78
N GLU A 466 -16.55 -50.74 45.76
CA GLU A 466 -16.33 -51.72 44.68
C GLU A 466 -16.40 -50.99 43.33
N PRO A 467 -15.98 -51.61 42.20
CA PRO A 467 -15.94 -50.90 40.93
C PRO A 467 -17.29 -50.32 40.48
N GLN A 468 -18.40 -50.96 40.87
CA GLN A 468 -19.76 -50.53 40.52
C GLN A 468 -20.67 -50.24 41.72
N SER A 469 -20.15 -50.25 42.96
CA SER A 469 -20.95 -50.06 44.19
C SER A 469 -20.21 -49.26 45.28
N VAL A 470 -20.96 -48.51 46.10
CA VAL A 470 -20.47 -47.82 47.30
C VAL A 470 -21.46 -47.99 48.45
N SER A 471 -20.97 -48.45 49.61
CA SER A 471 -21.73 -48.57 50.86
C SER A 471 -21.29 -47.51 51.87
N LEU A 472 -22.27 -46.82 52.46
CA LEU A 472 -22.09 -45.74 53.43
C LEU A 472 -22.97 -45.98 54.67
N SER A 473 -22.48 -45.55 55.83
CA SER A 473 -23.24 -45.50 57.09
C SER A 473 -23.03 -44.18 57.83
N TRP A 474 -24.00 -43.78 58.64
CA TRP A 474 -23.95 -42.56 59.45
C TRP A 474 -24.58 -42.82 60.82
N ARG A 475 -24.32 -41.95 61.80
CA ARG A 475 -25.02 -42.02 63.08
C ARG A 475 -26.38 -41.35 62.95
N GLU A 476 -27.43 -41.98 63.46
CA GLU A 476 -28.77 -41.38 63.53
C GLU A 476 -28.75 -40.16 64.47
N PRO A 477 -29.25 -38.98 64.04
CA PRO A 477 -29.34 -37.80 64.90
C PRO A 477 -30.48 -37.99 65.91
N ILE A 478 -30.14 -38.40 67.13
CA ILE A 478 -31.10 -38.63 68.22
C ILE A 478 -31.86 -37.33 68.53
N PRO A 479 -33.19 -37.25 68.31
CA PRO A 479 -33.97 -36.10 68.71
C PRO A 479 -34.16 -36.12 70.23
N VAL A 480 -33.88 -34.99 70.89
CA VAL A 480 -34.11 -34.88 72.34
C VAL A 480 -35.62 -34.84 72.62
N GLY A 481 -36.18 -35.98 73.03
CA GLY A 481 -37.54 -36.05 73.57
C GLY A 481 -38.64 -36.52 72.61
N ALA A 482 -38.47 -37.68 71.96
CA ALA A 482 -39.60 -38.45 71.43
C ALA A 482 -39.34 -39.96 71.59
N ALA A 483 -40.28 -40.69 72.20
CA ALA A 483 -40.19 -42.13 72.34
C ALA A 483 -40.77 -42.83 71.09
N GLY A 484 -39.98 -43.72 70.47
CA GLY A 484 -40.45 -44.77 69.56
C GLY A 484 -41.31 -44.34 68.37
N ALA A 485 -40.67 -43.88 67.29
CA ALA A 485 -41.31 -43.72 65.98
C ALA A 485 -40.52 -44.46 64.89
N ASN A 486 -40.90 -45.71 64.60
CA ASN A 486 -40.42 -46.44 63.43
C ASN A 486 -40.94 -45.75 62.16
N GLY A 487 -40.12 -44.91 61.50
CA GLY A 487 -40.55 -44.19 60.30
C GLY A 487 -39.61 -43.14 59.71
N THR A 488 -38.39 -42.97 60.22
CA THR A 488 -37.39 -42.06 59.63
C THR A 488 -36.91 -42.61 58.27
N GLU A 489 -37.26 -41.93 57.18
CA GLU A 489 -36.75 -42.25 55.84
C GLU A 489 -35.55 -41.34 55.53
N TYR A 490 -34.39 -41.89 55.24
CA TYR A 490 -33.25 -41.12 54.76
C TYR A 490 -33.26 -41.04 53.24
N GLU A 491 -32.90 -39.88 52.70
CA GLU A 491 -32.73 -39.66 51.28
C GLU A 491 -31.29 -39.21 50.99
N ILE A 492 -30.64 -39.94 50.09
CA ILE A 492 -29.25 -39.78 49.71
C ILE A 492 -29.21 -39.30 48.27
N ARG A 493 -28.67 -38.10 48.06
CA ARG A 493 -28.45 -37.49 46.75
C ARG A 493 -27.00 -37.71 46.33
N TYR A 494 -26.78 -38.16 45.09
CA TYR A 494 -25.44 -38.37 44.56
C TYR A 494 -25.29 -37.94 43.10
N TYR A 495 -24.08 -37.50 42.75
CA TYR A 495 -23.73 -37.01 41.41
C TYR A 495 -22.23 -37.16 41.12
N GLU A 496 -21.88 -37.18 39.84
CA GLU A 496 -20.50 -37.31 39.35
C GLU A 496 -19.75 -35.97 39.52
N LYS A 497 -18.55 -36.01 40.13
CA LYS A 497 -17.75 -34.83 40.46
C LYS A 497 -17.16 -34.19 39.19
N GLY A 498 -17.94 -33.32 38.57
CA GLY A 498 -17.63 -32.63 37.32
C GLY A 498 -18.87 -32.19 36.53
N GLN A 499 -20.03 -32.82 36.79
CA GLN A 499 -21.32 -32.36 36.28
C GLN A 499 -21.92 -31.27 37.20
N SER A 500 -22.83 -30.46 36.67
CA SER A 500 -23.53 -29.45 37.48
C SER A 500 -24.49 -30.10 38.47
N GLU A 501 -24.73 -29.45 39.62
CA GLU A 501 -25.59 -29.97 40.70
C GLU A 501 -27.04 -30.28 40.26
N GLN A 502 -27.47 -29.81 39.09
CA GLN A 502 -28.80 -30.07 38.53
C GLN A 502 -28.97 -31.51 38.01
N THR A 503 -27.89 -32.23 37.73
CA THR A 503 -27.95 -33.62 37.26
C THR A 503 -27.55 -34.57 38.39
N TYR A 504 -28.54 -34.99 39.19
CA TYR A 504 -28.34 -35.83 40.36
C TYR A 504 -29.29 -37.03 40.38
N SER A 505 -28.87 -38.09 41.06
CA SER A 505 -29.69 -39.26 41.36
C SER A 505 -29.98 -39.32 42.87
N THR A 506 -31.12 -39.91 43.25
CA THR A 506 -31.49 -40.10 44.66
C THR A 506 -31.78 -41.56 44.98
N VAL A 507 -31.45 -41.97 46.21
CA VAL A 507 -31.79 -43.26 46.81
C VAL A 507 -32.42 -43.00 48.17
N LYS A 508 -33.45 -43.77 48.52
CA LYS A 508 -34.12 -43.71 49.82
C LYS A 508 -33.89 -44.99 50.62
N THR A 509 -33.78 -44.88 51.94
CA THR A 509 -33.56 -46.01 52.86
C THR A 509 -34.22 -45.76 54.21
N GLY A 510 -34.79 -46.79 54.82
CA GLY A 510 -35.34 -46.74 56.18
C GLY A 510 -34.32 -47.05 57.29
N ALA A 511 -33.03 -47.16 56.94
CA ALA A 511 -31.94 -47.47 57.87
C ALA A 511 -30.79 -46.45 57.71
N PRO A 512 -29.97 -46.20 58.76
CA PRO A 512 -28.84 -45.26 58.72
C PRO A 512 -27.62 -45.82 57.94
N ALA A 513 -27.87 -46.59 56.88
CA ALA A 513 -26.91 -47.13 55.94
C ALA A 513 -27.55 -47.30 54.56
N VAL A 514 -26.74 -47.19 53.50
CA VAL A 514 -27.16 -47.39 52.10
C VAL A 514 -26.04 -48.03 51.29
N THR A 515 -26.39 -48.87 50.31
CA THR A 515 -25.48 -49.31 49.25
C THR A 515 -26.02 -48.82 47.92
N VAL A 516 -25.25 -47.96 47.24
CA VAL A 516 -25.57 -47.41 45.92
C VAL A 516 -24.83 -48.24 44.87
N THR A 517 -25.57 -48.88 43.98
CA THR A 517 -25.08 -49.74 42.89
C THR A 517 -25.20 -49.04 41.53
N ASN A 518 -24.72 -49.69 40.46
CA ASN A 518 -24.68 -49.16 39.09
C ASN A 518 -23.86 -47.86 38.95
N LEU A 519 -22.84 -47.69 39.80
CA LEU A 519 -21.86 -46.61 39.66
C LEU A 519 -20.88 -46.95 38.54
N LYS A 520 -20.35 -45.93 37.86
CA LYS A 520 -19.27 -46.13 36.88
C LYS A 520 -17.98 -46.53 37.60
N PRO A 521 -17.18 -47.48 37.08
CA PRO A 521 -15.84 -47.75 37.60
C PRO A 521 -14.90 -46.55 37.39
N ALA A 522 -13.83 -46.50 38.20
CA ALA A 522 -12.81 -45.44 38.18
C ALA A 522 -13.33 -43.98 38.34
N THR A 523 -14.57 -43.78 38.83
CA THR A 523 -15.29 -42.49 38.79
C THR A 523 -15.45 -41.88 40.18
N ARG A 524 -15.40 -40.54 40.28
CA ARG A 524 -15.58 -39.79 41.54
C ARG A 524 -17.02 -39.33 41.71
N TYR A 525 -17.62 -39.67 42.85
CA TYR A 525 -18.98 -39.30 43.23
C TYR A 525 -19.01 -38.50 44.53
N VAL A 526 -19.93 -37.54 44.61
CA VAL A 526 -20.29 -36.84 45.85
C VAL A 526 -21.62 -37.39 46.34
N PHE A 527 -21.72 -37.71 47.63
CA PHE A 527 -22.94 -38.18 48.29
C PHE A 527 -23.35 -37.17 49.36
N GLN A 528 -24.64 -36.84 49.43
CA GLN A 528 -25.22 -35.92 50.41
C GLN A 528 -26.45 -36.59 51.05
N ILE A 529 -26.60 -36.51 52.37
CA ILE A 529 -27.65 -37.22 53.11
C ILE A 529 -28.63 -36.22 53.74
N ARG A 530 -29.92 -36.55 53.76
CA ARG A 530 -30.94 -35.91 54.62
C ARG A 530 -31.82 -36.95 55.29
N ALA A 531 -32.36 -36.63 56.46
CA ALA A 531 -33.40 -37.41 57.12
C ALA A 531 -34.77 -36.75 56.88
N ALA A 532 -35.74 -37.51 56.36
CA ALA A 532 -37.11 -37.08 56.15
C ALA A 532 -38.02 -37.64 57.25
N SER A 533 -38.84 -36.77 57.80
CA SER A 533 -39.95 -37.10 58.69
C SER A 533 -41.26 -36.66 58.02
N PRO A 534 -42.35 -37.46 58.08
CA PRO A 534 -43.59 -37.14 57.38
C PRO A 534 -44.28 -35.89 57.99
N GLY A 535 -44.05 -34.72 57.39
CA GLY A 535 -44.68 -33.47 57.77
C GLY A 535 -44.60 -32.39 56.68
N PRO A 536 -45.43 -31.32 56.74
CA PRO A 536 -45.65 -30.40 55.60
C PRO A 536 -44.50 -29.43 55.27
N SER A 537 -43.35 -29.53 55.93
CA SER A 537 -42.23 -28.57 55.84
C SER A 537 -40.90 -29.22 55.38
N TRP A 538 -40.98 -30.28 54.57
CA TRP A 538 -39.82 -31.10 54.19
C TRP A 538 -38.98 -30.54 53.03
N GLU A 539 -39.53 -29.63 52.22
CA GLU A 539 -38.87 -29.13 51.00
C GLU A 539 -37.74 -28.12 51.26
N THR A 540 -37.68 -27.50 52.44
CA THR A 540 -36.68 -26.47 52.81
C THR A 540 -35.47 -27.00 53.59
N GLN A 541 -35.38 -28.31 53.84
CA GLN A 541 -34.31 -28.89 54.67
C GLN A 541 -33.04 -29.17 53.84
N SER A 542 -31.93 -28.53 54.22
CA SER A 542 -30.66 -28.58 53.49
C SER A 542 -29.95 -29.93 53.60
N PHE A 543 -29.45 -30.46 52.48
CA PHE A 543 -28.59 -31.66 52.44
C PHE A 543 -27.25 -31.42 53.15
N ASN A 544 -27.06 -32.06 54.31
CA ASN A 544 -25.83 -32.04 55.10
C ASN A 544 -25.95 -33.14 56.17
N PRO A 545 -24.91 -33.95 56.46
CA PRO A 545 -23.53 -33.89 55.95
C PRO A 545 -23.34 -34.43 54.51
N SER A 546 -22.11 -34.31 53.97
CA SER A 546 -21.73 -34.79 52.63
C SER A 546 -20.34 -35.44 52.59
N ILE A 547 -20.11 -36.35 51.63
CA ILE A 547 -18.87 -37.13 51.52
C ILE A 547 -18.52 -37.46 50.07
N GLU A 548 -17.23 -37.45 49.73
CA GLU A 548 -16.72 -37.81 48.40
C GLU A 548 -16.12 -39.23 48.39
N VAL A 549 -16.39 -40.02 47.35
CA VAL A 549 -15.86 -41.38 47.17
C VAL A 549 -15.44 -41.62 45.72
N GLN A 550 -14.40 -42.42 45.49
CA GLN A 550 -13.92 -42.82 44.17
C GLN A 550 -14.02 -44.34 44.02
N THR A 551 -14.68 -44.83 42.96
CA THR A 551 -14.76 -46.27 42.68
C THR A 551 -13.43 -46.80 42.09
N PRO A 552 -12.99 -48.03 42.42
CA PRO A 552 -11.85 -48.68 41.78
C PRO A 552 -12.17 -49.08 40.33
N GLY A 553 -11.13 -49.49 39.58
CA GLY A 553 -11.27 -50.06 38.24
C GLY A 553 -11.38 -51.60 38.29
N GLU A 554 -11.99 -52.19 37.25
CA GLU A 554 -12.11 -53.65 37.13
C GLU A 554 -10.80 -54.27 36.62
N ALA A 555 -10.37 -55.38 37.26
CA ALA A 555 -9.21 -56.15 36.83
C ALA A 555 -9.63 -57.17 35.75
N ALA A 556 -9.01 -57.09 34.57
CA ALA A 556 -9.33 -57.98 33.46
C ALA A 556 -8.83 -59.42 33.70
N SER A 557 -9.69 -60.41 33.49
CA SER A 557 -9.33 -61.83 33.37
C SER A 557 -10.05 -62.44 32.16
N GLY A 558 -9.30 -63.17 31.34
CA GLY A 558 -9.64 -63.38 29.94
C GLY A 558 -10.53 -64.59 29.59
N SER A 559 -10.85 -64.60 28.29
CA SER A 559 -10.88 -65.77 27.39
C SER A 559 -12.23 -66.31 26.93
N ARG A 560 -12.38 -66.27 25.59
CA ARG A 560 -13.07 -67.19 24.66
C ARG A 560 -14.60 -67.21 24.50
N ASP A 561 -14.96 -66.76 23.29
CA ASP A 561 -15.65 -67.52 22.24
C ASP A 561 -17.19 -67.44 22.06
N HIS A 562 -17.56 -67.38 20.77
CA HIS A 562 -18.86 -67.50 20.11
C HIS A 562 -19.86 -66.32 20.10
N ASN A 563 -19.99 -65.76 18.89
CA ASN A 563 -21.07 -64.95 18.32
C ASN A 563 -22.16 -65.90 17.71
N PRO A 564 -23.31 -65.47 17.16
CA PRO A 564 -24.17 -64.29 17.36
C PRO A 564 -25.64 -64.65 17.74
N ALA A 565 -26.49 -63.61 17.83
CA ALA A 565 -27.95 -63.57 17.55
C ALA A 565 -28.92 -63.25 18.72
N VAL A 566 -30.11 -62.74 18.32
CA VAL A 566 -31.30 -62.43 19.15
C VAL A 566 -31.28 -61.11 20.00
N VAL A 567 -30.84 -59.98 19.41
CA VAL A 567 -31.26 -58.63 19.88
C VAL A 567 -31.54 -57.64 18.72
N ILE A 568 -32.12 -58.11 17.60
CA ILE A 568 -32.50 -57.26 16.46
C ILE A 568 -34.02 -56.95 16.42
N THR A 569 -34.83 -57.62 17.25
CA THR A 569 -36.29 -57.63 17.13
C THR A 569 -37.05 -56.53 17.90
N VAL A 570 -36.40 -55.81 18.82
CA VAL A 570 -37.09 -54.79 19.65
C VAL A 570 -36.80 -53.35 19.19
N VAL A 571 -35.63 -53.09 18.60
CA VAL A 571 -35.24 -51.75 18.10
C VAL A 571 -35.88 -51.43 16.74
N THR A 572 -36.24 -52.45 15.96
CA THR A 572 -36.84 -52.30 14.62
C THR A 572 -38.31 -51.85 14.67
N VAL A 573 -39.07 -52.23 15.69
CA VAL A 573 -40.52 -51.92 15.78
C VAL A 573 -40.78 -50.46 16.17
N SER A 574 -39.97 -49.90 17.07
CA SER A 574 -40.09 -48.49 17.49
C SER A 574 -39.67 -47.50 16.40
N ALA A 575 -38.67 -47.84 15.58
CA ALA A 575 -38.27 -47.01 14.43
C ALA A 575 -39.35 -46.92 13.35
N LEU A 576 -40.06 -48.02 13.06
CA LEU A 576 -41.11 -48.06 12.03
C LEU A 576 -42.35 -47.22 12.37
N LEU A 577 -42.71 -47.11 13.65
CA LEU A 577 -43.84 -46.28 14.09
C LEU A 577 -43.56 -44.77 13.97
N VAL A 578 -42.30 -44.35 14.15
CA VAL A 578 -41.88 -42.95 13.97
C VAL A 578 -41.82 -42.57 12.48
N LEU A 579 -41.37 -43.49 11.62
CA LEU A 579 -41.42 -43.29 10.16
C LEU A 579 -42.87 -43.20 9.63
N GLY A 580 -43.79 -44.01 10.16
CA GLY A 580 -45.20 -44.00 9.75
C GLY A 580 -45.95 -42.69 10.04
N SER A 581 -45.67 -42.04 11.17
CA SER A 581 -46.31 -40.76 11.52
C SER A 581 -45.77 -39.60 10.65
N VAL A 582 -44.46 -39.56 10.39
CA VAL A 582 -43.83 -38.57 9.50
C VAL A 582 -44.35 -38.70 8.06
N MET A 583 -44.48 -39.92 7.54
CA MET A 583 -45.06 -40.17 6.21
C MET A 583 -46.54 -39.77 6.12
N SER A 584 -47.31 -39.90 7.20
CA SER A 584 -48.72 -39.50 7.25
C SER A 584 -48.90 -37.98 7.17
N VAL A 585 -48.01 -37.20 7.80
CA VAL A 585 -48.01 -35.73 7.70
C VAL A 585 -47.59 -35.28 6.30
N LEU A 586 -46.57 -35.91 5.71
CA LEU A 586 -46.15 -35.63 4.33
C LEU A 586 -47.21 -36.00 3.28
N ALA A 587 -48.00 -37.06 3.51
CA ALA A 587 -49.09 -37.46 2.64
C ALA A 587 -50.26 -36.45 2.61
N MET A 588 -50.53 -35.77 3.73
CA MET A 588 -51.53 -34.70 3.80
C MET A 588 -51.10 -33.44 3.04
N TRP A 589 -49.80 -33.16 2.96
CA TRP A 589 -49.25 -32.00 2.22
C TRP A 589 -49.02 -32.25 0.71
N ARG A 590 -49.10 -33.50 0.22
CA ARG A 590 -48.96 -33.82 -1.23
C ARG A 590 -50.27 -34.05 -1.98
N ARG A 591 -51.44 -33.83 -1.38
CA ARG A 591 -52.75 -33.92 -2.07
C ARG A 591 -53.22 -32.60 -2.67
N SER A 592 -52.49 -32.14 -3.70
CA SER A 592 -53.02 -31.30 -4.79
C SER A 592 -52.22 -31.55 -6.08
N CYS A 593 -52.75 -32.43 -6.93
CA CYS A 593 -52.40 -32.58 -8.35
C CYS A 593 -53.27 -31.64 -9.22
N PRO A 594 -53.06 -31.48 -10.55
CA PRO A 594 -52.19 -32.24 -11.48
C PRO A 594 -51.19 -31.32 -12.23
N TYR A 595 -50.49 -31.63 -13.34
CA TYR A 595 -50.33 -32.80 -14.24
C TYR A 595 -48.92 -32.68 -14.92
N GLY A 596 -48.24 -33.70 -15.44
CA GLY A 596 -48.45 -35.16 -15.36
C GLY A 596 -47.67 -35.95 -16.44
N LYS A 597 -46.72 -36.80 -16.01
CA LYS A 597 -45.90 -37.79 -16.77
C LYS A 597 -44.69 -37.26 -17.56
N GLY A 598 -43.52 -37.92 -17.50
CA GLY A 598 -43.15 -39.11 -16.72
C GLY A 598 -41.73 -39.61 -17.07
N GLY A 599 -41.27 -40.69 -16.42
CA GLY A 599 -39.97 -41.32 -16.74
C GLY A 599 -38.95 -41.29 -15.60
N GLN A 600 -39.35 -41.80 -14.44
CA GLN A 600 -38.50 -42.27 -13.33
C GLN A 600 -37.54 -43.37 -13.85
N ASP A 601 -36.32 -43.66 -13.38
CA ASP A 601 -35.32 -43.15 -12.40
C ASP A 601 -34.15 -44.18 -12.46
N ALA A 602 -33.05 -44.20 -11.71
CA ALA A 602 -32.25 -43.28 -10.88
C ALA A 602 -30.87 -44.00 -10.73
N HIS A 603 -29.72 -43.34 -10.78
CA HIS A 603 -29.14 -42.47 -9.75
C HIS A 603 -28.70 -43.25 -8.49
N ASP A 604 -27.38 -43.43 -8.33
CA ASP A 604 -26.75 -43.38 -7.00
C ASP A 604 -26.66 -41.91 -6.60
N GLU A 605 -27.09 -41.56 -5.39
CA GLU A 605 -27.19 -40.18 -4.89
C GLU A 605 -25.87 -39.68 -4.27
N GLU A 606 -25.61 -38.38 -4.34
CA GLU A 606 -25.53 -37.47 -3.17
C GLU A 606 -25.38 -35.99 -3.62
N GLU A 607 -25.58 -35.06 -2.68
CA GLU A 607 -25.61 -33.57 -2.81
C GLU A 607 -26.81 -32.90 -3.51
N LEU A 608 -27.70 -32.22 -2.74
CA LEU A 608 -28.00 -30.78 -2.91
C LEU A 608 -28.95 -30.17 -1.85
N TYR A 609 -28.59 -29.00 -1.31
CA TYR A 609 -29.45 -27.86 -0.91
C TYR A 609 -28.47 -26.68 -0.68
N PHE A 610 -28.40 -25.61 -1.48
CA PHE A 610 -29.46 -24.78 -2.05
C PHE A 610 -29.33 -24.59 -3.57
N HIS A 611 -30.47 -24.57 -4.27
CA HIS A 611 -30.52 -24.42 -5.73
C HIS A 611 -31.05 -23.04 -6.14
N PHE A 612 -30.17 -22.09 -6.45
CA PHE A 612 -30.54 -20.91 -7.25
C PHE A 612 -30.36 -21.28 -8.74
N LYS A 613 -31.46 -21.45 -9.48
CA LYS A 613 -31.39 -21.78 -10.92
C LYS A 613 -31.03 -20.54 -11.74
N VAL A 614 -29.77 -20.43 -12.15
CA VAL A 614 -29.29 -19.45 -13.15
C VAL A 614 -29.13 -20.16 -14.51
N PRO A 615 -29.49 -19.56 -15.66
CA PRO A 615 -29.59 -20.30 -16.93
C PRO A 615 -28.24 -20.44 -17.65
N THR A 616 -27.80 -21.69 -17.88
CA THR A 616 -27.02 -22.20 -19.04
C THR A 616 -25.83 -21.39 -19.64
N ARG A 617 -25.30 -20.38 -18.95
CA ARG A 617 -23.93 -19.85 -19.10
C ARG A 617 -23.46 -19.48 -17.69
N ARG A 618 -22.32 -20.04 -17.25
CA ARG A 618 -21.69 -19.62 -16.00
C ARG A 618 -21.15 -18.20 -16.19
N THR A 619 -21.80 -17.22 -15.57
CA THR A 619 -21.32 -15.83 -15.50
C THR A 619 -20.60 -15.63 -14.16
N PHE A 620 -19.44 -14.97 -14.18
CA PHE A 620 -18.68 -14.62 -13.00
C PHE A 620 -19.52 -13.80 -11.99
N LEU A 621 -19.42 -14.14 -10.72
CA LEU A 621 -20.02 -13.44 -9.60
C LEU A 621 -18.96 -12.60 -8.88
N ASP A 622 -19.14 -11.28 -8.83
CA ASP A 622 -18.24 -10.36 -8.13
C ASP A 622 -18.29 -10.65 -6.61
N PRO A 623 -17.14 -10.90 -5.95
CA PRO A 623 -17.08 -11.09 -4.50
C PRO A 623 -17.73 -9.96 -3.69
N GLN A 624 -17.75 -8.73 -4.21
CA GLN A 624 -18.37 -7.57 -3.56
C GLN A 624 -19.91 -7.61 -3.57
N SER A 625 -20.52 -8.49 -4.38
CA SER A 625 -21.97 -8.72 -4.38
C SER A 625 -22.41 -9.78 -3.37
N CYS A 626 -21.49 -10.43 -2.67
CA CYS A 626 -21.78 -11.46 -1.67
C CYS A 626 -21.92 -10.84 -0.27
N GLY A 627 -23.00 -11.20 0.46
CA GLY A 627 -23.27 -10.64 1.79
C GLY A 627 -22.28 -11.11 2.88
N ASP A 628 -21.99 -12.41 2.93
CA ASP A 628 -20.91 -12.98 3.75
C ASP A 628 -19.85 -13.63 2.83
N PRO A 629 -18.66 -13.02 2.69
CA PRO A 629 -17.57 -13.58 1.89
C PRO A 629 -17.03 -14.91 2.41
N LEU A 630 -17.14 -15.23 3.71
CA LEU A 630 -16.67 -16.50 4.26
C LEU A 630 -17.60 -17.64 3.83
N GLN A 631 -18.92 -17.45 3.98
CA GLN A 631 -19.93 -18.37 3.47
C GLN A 631 -19.87 -18.48 1.94
N ALA A 632 -19.62 -17.38 1.23
CA ALA A 632 -19.47 -17.41 -0.23
C ALA A 632 -18.26 -18.23 -0.68
N VAL A 633 -17.11 -18.14 0.00
CA VAL A 633 -15.92 -18.93 -0.32
C VAL A 633 -16.21 -20.43 -0.30
N HIS A 634 -16.99 -20.92 0.67
CA HIS A 634 -17.41 -22.32 0.73
C HIS A 634 -18.34 -22.78 -0.41
N LEU A 635 -18.89 -21.87 -1.23
CA LEU A 635 -19.70 -22.23 -2.41
C LEU A 635 -18.84 -22.52 -3.66
N PHE A 636 -17.60 -22.04 -3.70
CA PHE A 636 -16.73 -22.12 -4.89
C PHE A 636 -15.33 -22.67 -4.60
N ALA A 637 -14.91 -22.75 -3.33
CA ALA A 637 -13.63 -23.30 -2.92
C ALA A 637 -13.83 -24.49 -1.98
N LYS A 638 -13.05 -25.55 -2.20
CA LYS A 638 -12.98 -26.70 -1.30
C LYS A 638 -12.31 -26.31 0.01
N GLU A 639 -12.98 -26.53 1.14
CA GLU A 639 -12.33 -26.46 2.46
C GLU A 639 -11.39 -27.66 2.63
N LEU A 640 -10.17 -27.38 3.07
CA LEU A 640 -9.12 -28.35 3.38
C LEU A 640 -8.91 -28.40 4.90
N ASP A 641 -8.57 -29.58 5.41
CA ASP A 641 -8.12 -29.71 6.80
C ASP A 641 -6.67 -29.21 6.90
N ALA A 642 -6.37 -28.43 7.95
CA ALA A 642 -5.03 -27.88 8.18
C ALA A 642 -3.97 -29.00 8.31
N GLU A 643 -4.34 -30.16 8.85
CA GLU A 643 -3.46 -31.33 8.98
C GLU A 643 -3.06 -31.93 7.62
N THR A 644 -3.82 -31.68 6.55
CA THR A 644 -3.51 -32.18 5.19
C THR A 644 -2.53 -31.30 4.41
N VAL A 645 -2.15 -30.14 4.94
CA VAL A 645 -1.27 -29.16 4.30
C VAL A 645 0.03 -29.03 5.09
N THR A 646 1.12 -29.58 4.56
CA THR A 646 2.46 -29.43 5.16
C THR A 646 3.20 -28.25 4.54
N LEU A 647 3.68 -27.32 5.35
CA LEU A 647 4.49 -26.18 4.89
C LEU A 647 5.98 -26.56 4.96
N GLU A 648 6.69 -26.50 3.82
CA GLU A 648 8.11 -26.92 3.74
C GLU A 648 9.07 -25.74 3.67
N LYS A 649 8.83 -24.79 2.75
CA LYS A 649 9.81 -23.75 2.41
C LYS A 649 9.15 -22.43 2.08
N SER A 650 9.53 -21.36 2.78
CA SER A 650 9.14 -20.00 2.42
C SER A 650 9.65 -19.63 1.02
N LEU A 651 8.74 -19.17 0.15
CA LEU A 651 9.04 -18.63 -1.17
C LEU A 651 9.15 -17.10 -1.16
N GLY A 652 8.67 -16.44 -0.10
CA GLY A 652 8.82 -15.01 0.15
C GLY A 652 7.58 -14.36 0.77
N ALA A 653 7.60 -13.03 0.88
CA ALA A 653 6.44 -12.26 1.32
C ALA A 653 5.37 -12.21 0.22
N GLY A 654 4.21 -12.81 0.50
CA GLY A 654 3.03 -12.76 -0.37
C GLY A 654 2.21 -11.48 -0.18
N ARG A 655 1.13 -11.32 -0.96
CA ARG A 655 0.25 -10.13 -0.91
C ARG A 655 -0.34 -9.84 0.48
N PHE A 656 -0.58 -10.89 1.26
CA PHE A 656 -1.35 -10.85 2.51
C PHE A 656 -0.57 -11.34 3.74
N GLY A 657 0.69 -11.74 3.57
CA GLY A 657 1.46 -12.43 4.59
C GLY A 657 2.61 -13.20 3.96
N GLU A 658 2.69 -14.50 4.22
CA GLU A 658 3.75 -15.37 3.70
C GLU A 658 3.24 -16.20 2.52
N LEU A 659 4.12 -16.45 1.55
CA LEU A 659 3.91 -17.42 0.48
C LEU A 659 4.93 -18.55 0.66
N SER A 660 4.44 -19.77 0.85
CA SER A 660 5.25 -20.95 1.11
C SER A 660 5.00 -22.05 0.08
N PHE A 661 6.05 -22.79 -0.26
CA PHE A 661 5.94 -24.10 -0.86
C PHE A 661 5.56 -25.11 0.22
N GLY A 662 4.66 -26.01 -0.13
CA GLY A 662 4.19 -27.07 0.73
C GLY A 662 3.66 -28.26 -0.05
N ARG A 663 3.12 -29.23 0.68
CA ARG A 663 2.51 -30.41 0.10
C ARG A 663 1.10 -30.61 0.61
N LEU A 664 0.24 -31.09 -0.28
CA LEU A 664 -1.16 -31.37 0.01
C LEU A 664 -1.40 -32.88 -0.08
N GLN A 665 -1.73 -33.49 1.04
CA GLN A 665 -2.05 -34.92 1.12
C GLN A 665 -3.57 -35.13 1.06
N LEU A 666 -4.09 -35.35 -0.15
CA LEU A 666 -5.51 -35.68 -0.32
C LEU A 666 -5.77 -37.18 -0.06
N PRO A 667 -6.91 -37.55 0.57
CA PRO A 667 -7.31 -38.94 0.74
C PRO A 667 -7.36 -39.68 -0.62
N GLY A 668 -6.67 -40.82 -0.70
CA GLY A 668 -6.65 -41.66 -1.91
C GLY A 668 -5.88 -41.08 -3.11
N ARG A 669 -5.10 -40.01 -2.96
CA ARG A 669 -4.23 -39.47 -4.02
C ARG A 669 -2.77 -39.41 -3.58
N GLN A 670 -1.88 -39.38 -4.57
CA GLN A 670 -0.47 -39.05 -4.35
C GLN A 670 -0.35 -37.61 -3.86
N GLU A 671 0.64 -37.38 -2.99
CA GLU A 671 1.02 -36.08 -2.45
C GLU A 671 1.25 -35.03 -3.57
N LEU A 672 0.58 -33.88 -3.47
CA LEU A 672 0.61 -32.83 -4.49
C LEU A 672 1.47 -31.63 -4.06
N PRO A 673 2.38 -31.12 -4.92
CA PRO A 673 3.16 -29.91 -4.63
C PRO A 673 2.27 -28.65 -4.78
N VAL A 674 2.20 -27.83 -3.72
CA VAL A 674 1.31 -26.67 -3.64
C VAL A 674 2.04 -25.39 -3.23
N ALA A 675 1.47 -24.26 -3.63
CA ALA A 675 1.83 -22.93 -3.15
C ALA A 675 0.74 -22.46 -2.18
N VAL A 676 1.14 -22.18 -0.93
CA VAL A 676 0.24 -21.82 0.16
C VAL A 676 0.45 -20.35 0.50
N HIS A 677 -0.60 -19.55 0.35
CA HIS A 677 -0.64 -18.15 0.81
C HIS A 677 -1.25 -18.11 2.20
N THR A 678 -0.48 -17.67 3.19
CA THR A 678 -0.91 -17.58 4.59
C THR A 678 -1.18 -16.13 4.96
N LEU A 679 -2.36 -15.85 5.51
CA LEU A 679 -2.73 -14.52 6.00
C LEU A 679 -1.96 -14.19 7.29
N ARG A 680 -1.39 -12.98 7.38
CA ARG A 680 -0.62 -12.55 8.56
C ARG A 680 -1.52 -12.30 9.79
N ASP A 681 -1.04 -12.73 10.96
CA ASP A 681 -1.65 -12.39 12.24
C ASP A 681 -1.78 -10.87 12.44
N GLY A 682 -2.94 -10.43 12.94
CA GLY A 682 -3.23 -9.01 13.19
C GLY A 682 -3.54 -8.18 11.93
N CYS A 683 -3.88 -8.81 10.79
CA CYS A 683 -4.34 -8.11 9.59
C CYS A 683 -5.64 -7.30 9.81
N SER A 684 -5.87 -6.27 8.99
CA SER A 684 -7.13 -5.53 8.99
C SER A 684 -8.28 -6.32 8.35
N ASP A 685 -9.53 -6.01 8.72
CA ASP A 685 -10.71 -6.63 8.09
C ASP A 685 -10.72 -6.44 6.56
N SER A 686 -10.26 -5.28 6.07
CA SER A 686 -10.10 -5.01 4.63
C SER A 686 -9.08 -5.93 3.95
N GLN A 687 -8.01 -6.33 4.63
CA GLN A 687 -7.03 -7.30 4.12
C GLN A 687 -7.62 -8.72 4.14
N ARG A 688 -8.32 -9.10 5.22
CA ARG A 688 -9.02 -10.38 5.34
C ARG A 688 -10.11 -10.56 4.27
N LEU A 689 -10.90 -9.53 4.01
CA LEU A 689 -11.92 -9.52 2.95
C LEU A 689 -11.29 -9.65 1.55
N SER A 690 -10.18 -8.96 1.31
CA SER A 690 -9.43 -9.04 0.05
C SER A 690 -8.78 -10.42 -0.17
N PHE A 691 -8.32 -11.07 0.90
CA PHE A 691 -7.83 -12.46 0.90
C PHE A 691 -8.94 -13.43 0.49
N LEU A 692 -10.08 -13.39 1.18
CA LEU A 692 -11.24 -14.25 0.84
C LEU A 692 -11.77 -13.98 -0.57
N ALA A 693 -11.76 -12.73 -1.03
CA ALA A 693 -12.16 -12.37 -2.40
C ALA A 693 -11.24 -12.96 -3.49
N GLU A 694 -9.93 -13.14 -3.24
CA GLU A 694 -9.04 -13.85 -4.17
C GLU A 694 -9.39 -15.33 -4.25
N ALA A 695 -9.63 -15.99 -3.12
CA ALA A 695 -10.08 -17.38 -3.06
C ALA A 695 -11.42 -17.57 -3.81
N LEU A 696 -12.40 -16.68 -3.58
CA LEU A 696 -13.69 -16.71 -4.26
C LEU A 696 -13.57 -16.48 -5.78
N THR A 697 -12.63 -15.63 -6.19
CA THR A 697 -12.38 -15.36 -7.62
C THR A 697 -11.74 -16.57 -8.30
N LEU A 698 -10.72 -17.16 -7.67
CA LEU A 698 -10.03 -18.35 -8.18
C LEU A 698 -10.92 -19.59 -8.22
N GLY A 699 -11.76 -19.82 -7.20
CA GLY A 699 -12.66 -20.98 -7.13
C GLY A 699 -13.74 -21.02 -8.22
N GLN A 700 -14.02 -19.88 -8.87
CA GLN A 700 -14.95 -19.80 -9.99
C GLN A 700 -14.33 -20.18 -11.35
N PHE A 701 -13.01 -20.37 -11.43
CA PHE A 701 -12.30 -20.59 -12.69
C PHE A 701 -11.75 -22.02 -12.81
N ASP A 702 -11.97 -22.62 -13.98
CA ASP A 702 -11.44 -23.92 -14.37
C ASP A 702 -10.96 -23.85 -15.82
N HIS A 703 -9.65 -23.70 -16.01
CA HIS A 703 -9.00 -23.62 -17.33
C HIS A 703 -7.52 -24.00 -17.22
N SER A 704 -6.99 -24.70 -18.22
CA SER A 704 -5.61 -25.23 -18.20
C SER A 704 -4.51 -24.17 -18.08
N HIS A 705 -4.78 -22.93 -18.50
CA HIS A 705 -3.87 -21.78 -18.45
C HIS A 705 -4.29 -20.71 -17.43
N VAL A 706 -5.11 -21.07 -16.44
CA VAL A 706 -5.38 -20.29 -15.23
C VAL A 706 -4.81 -21.07 -14.03
N VAL A 707 -4.21 -20.36 -13.06
CA VAL A 707 -3.70 -21.00 -11.83
C VAL A 707 -4.89 -21.57 -11.04
N ARG A 708 -4.86 -22.89 -10.83
CA ARG A 708 -5.94 -23.63 -10.17
C ARG A 708 -5.85 -23.53 -8.65
N LEU A 709 -6.99 -23.31 -8.02
CA LEU A 709 -7.20 -23.44 -6.58
C LEU A 709 -7.35 -24.93 -6.22
N GLU A 710 -6.55 -25.42 -5.28
CA GLU A 710 -6.71 -26.76 -4.69
C GLU A 710 -7.73 -26.73 -3.53
N GLY A 711 -7.74 -25.61 -2.79
CA GLY A 711 -8.69 -25.34 -1.73
C GLY A 711 -8.26 -24.20 -0.82
N VAL A 712 -8.97 -24.06 0.29
CA VAL A 712 -8.74 -23.06 1.32
C VAL A 712 -8.73 -23.71 2.70
N VAL A 713 -7.98 -23.15 3.64
CA VAL A 713 -8.14 -23.44 5.06
C VAL A 713 -8.73 -22.20 5.70
N THR A 714 -9.97 -22.29 6.17
CA THR A 714 -10.68 -21.18 6.82
C THR A 714 -11.13 -21.51 8.24
N ARG A 715 -11.19 -22.80 8.58
CA ARG A 715 -11.43 -23.32 9.93
C ARG A 715 -10.14 -23.36 10.75
N GLY A 716 -9.88 -22.28 11.50
CA GLY A 716 -8.74 -22.24 12.43
C GLY A 716 -8.33 -20.80 12.79
N SER A 717 -7.18 -20.67 13.44
CA SER A 717 -6.56 -19.36 13.72
C SER A 717 -5.94 -18.71 12.48
N THR A 718 -5.55 -19.51 11.49
CA THR A 718 -4.68 -19.10 10.39
C THR A 718 -5.37 -19.42 9.06
N LEU A 719 -5.68 -18.38 8.27
CA LEU A 719 -6.34 -18.54 6.97
C LEU A 719 -5.31 -18.83 5.87
N MET A 720 -5.58 -19.82 5.02
CA MET A 720 -4.71 -20.23 3.92
C MET A 720 -5.46 -20.36 2.58
N ILE A 721 -4.80 -19.95 1.49
CA ILE A 721 -5.24 -20.23 0.11
C ILE A 721 -4.20 -21.15 -0.53
N VAL A 722 -4.63 -22.34 -0.93
CA VAL A 722 -3.76 -23.39 -1.47
C VAL A 722 -3.97 -23.50 -2.98
N THR A 723 -2.96 -23.12 -3.76
CA THR A 723 -2.97 -23.22 -5.24
C THR A 723 -1.93 -24.23 -5.71
N GLU A 724 -2.02 -24.65 -6.98
CA GLU A 724 -0.95 -25.46 -7.59
C GLU A 724 0.42 -24.75 -7.53
N TYR A 725 1.50 -25.52 -7.39
CA TYR A 725 2.86 -24.98 -7.37
C TYR A 725 3.44 -24.78 -8.78
N MET A 726 4.02 -23.61 -9.03
CA MET A 726 4.56 -23.21 -10.34
C MET A 726 6.09 -23.06 -10.25
N SER A 727 6.81 -24.12 -10.61
CA SER A 727 8.23 -24.32 -10.30
C SER A 727 9.22 -23.29 -10.86
N HIS A 728 8.88 -22.57 -11.92
CA HIS A 728 9.75 -21.54 -12.51
C HIS A 728 9.42 -20.12 -12.03
N GLY A 729 8.35 -19.94 -11.25
CA GLY A 729 7.88 -18.65 -10.77
C GLY A 729 7.28 -17.79 -11.88
N ALA A 730 7.44 -16.47 -11.77
CA ALA A 730 6.89 -15.50 -12.71
C ALA A 730 7.62 -15.44 -14.06
N LEU A 731 6.87 -15.28 -15.15
CA LEU A 731 7.36 -15.27 -16.53
C LEU A 731 8.37 -14.15 -16.80
N ASP A 732 8.17 -12.94 -16.29
CA ASP A 732 9.12 -11.83 -16.50
C ASP A 732 10.49 -12.09 -15.86
N GLY A 733 10.54 -12.81 -14.73
CA GLY A 733 11.77 -13.28 -14.11
C GLY A 733 12.34 -14.53 -14.76
N PHE A 734 11.51 -15.38 -15.36
CA PHE A 734 11.96 -16.54 -16.15
C PHE A 734 12.64 -16.10 -17.45
N LEU A 735 11.99 -15.22 -18.23
CA LEU A 735 12.50 -14.75 -19.53
C LEU A 735 13.86 -14.08 -19.40
N ARG A 736 14.03 -13.14 -18.45
CA ARG A 736 15.30 -12.44 -18.21
C ARG A 736 16.45 -13.34 -17.77
N ARG A 737 16.17 -14.55 -17.26
CA ARG A 737 17.20 -15.55 -16.91
C ARG A 737 17.59 -16.45 -18.08
N HIS A 738 16.80 -16.45 -19.16
CA HIS A 738 17.00 -17.26 -20.37
C HIS A 738 17.09 -16.38 -21.63
N GLU A 739 17.51 -15.12 -21.45
CA GLU A 739 17.79 -14.21 -22.56
C GLU A 739 18.89 -14.81 -23.45
N GLY A 740 18.66 -14.77 -24.77
CA GLY A 740 19.52 -15.43 -25.77
C GLY A 740 19.45 -16.97 -25.81
N GLN A 741 18.78 -17.64 -24.86
CA GLN A 741 18.66 -19.11 -24.83
C GLN A 741 17.37 -19.62 -25.47
N LEU A 742 16.30 -18.81 -25.50
CA LEU A 742 15.02 -19.16 -26.11
C LEU A 742 14.91 -18.59 -27.53
N ALA A 743 14.53 -19.45 -28.48
CA ALA A 743 14.27 -19.02 -29.86
C ALA A 743 12.93 -18.28 -29.97
N ALA A 744 12.79 -17.38 -30.96
CA ALA A 744 11.55 -16.61 -31.18
C ALA A 744 10.30 -17.50 -31.33
N GLY A 745 10.43 -18.69 -31.94
CA GLY A 745 9.33 -19.66 -32.03
C GLY A 745 8.92 -20.28 -30.67
N GLN A 746 9.87 -20.45 -29.74
CA GLN A 746 9.55 -20.92 -28.38
C GLN A 746 8.82 -19.83 -27.59
N LEU A 747 9.25 -18.58 -27.71
CA LEU A 747 8.58 -17.42 -27.10
C LEU A 747 7.15 -17.26 -27.64
N LEU A 748 6.97 -17.33 -28.96
CA LEU A 748 5.67 -17.32 -29.62
C LEU A 748 4.76 -18.46 -29.13
N GLY A 749 5.34 -19.65 -28.88
CA GLY A 749 4.62 -20.81 -28.32
C GLY A 749 4.04 -20.60 -26.92
N LEU A 750 4.52 -19.62 -26.15
CA LEU A 750 3.97 -19.28 -24.83
C LEU A 750 2.65 -18.49 -24.89
N LEU A 751 2.37 -17.83 -26.02
CA LEU A 751 1.27 -16.86 -26.15
C LEU A 751 -0.13 -17.46 -26.38
N PRO A 752 -0.33 -18.54 -27.19
CA PRO A 752 -1.67 -19.10 -27.43
C PRO A 752 -2.39 -19.54 -26.15
N GLY A 753 -1.68 -20.18 -25.21
CA GLY A 753 -2.26 -20.62 -23.94
C GLY A 753 -2.82 -19.46 -23.11
N LEU A 754 -2.08 -18.35 -23.06
CA LEU A 754 -2.50 -17.12 -22.39
C LEU A 754 -3.70 -16.46 -23.08
N ALA A 755 -3.72 -16.43 -24.42
CA ALA A 755 -4.88 -15.96 -25.17
C ALA A 755 -6.12 -16.83 -24.94
N SER A 756 -5.95 -18.16 -24.77
CA SER A 756 -7.04 -19.09 -24.45
C SER A 756 -7.61 -18.81 -23.06
N ALA A 757 -6.76 -18.58 -22.05
CA ALA A 757 -7.20 -18.20 -20.71
C ALA A 757 -7.95 -16.86 -20.71
N MET A 758 -7.42 -15.83 -21.38
CA MET A 758 -8.10 -14.52 -21.45
C MET A 758 -9.40 -14.56 -22.25
N LYS A 759 -9.49 -15.41 -23.28
CA LYS A 759 -10.75 -15.72 -23.97
C LYS A 759 -11.77 -16.30 -23.00
N TYR A 760 -11.38 -17.34 -22.25
CA TYR A 760 -12.24 -17.98 -21.24
C TYR A 760 -12.73 -16.98 -20.18
N LEU A 761 -11.83 -16.19 -19.60
CA LEU A 761 -12.18 -15.17 -18.60
C LEU A 761 -13.15 -14.11 -19.17
N SER A 762 -12.92 -13.65 -20.40
CA SER A 762 -13.83 -12.71 -21.07
C SER A 762 -15.19 -13.32 -21.41
N GLU A 763 -15.26 -14.62 -21.73
CA GLU A 763 -16.52 -15.34 -21.99
C GLU A 763 -17.31 -15.62 -20.69
N MET A 764 -16.60 -15.77 -19.56
CA MET A 764 -17.17 -15.79 -18.20
C MET A 764 -17.64 -14.39 -17.72
N GLY A 765 -17.30 -13.31 -18.44
CA GLY A 765 -17.61 -11.93 -18.05
C GLY A 765 -16.66 -11.32 -17.02
N TYR A 766 -15.52 -11.95 -16.77
CA TYR A 766 -14.48 -11.43 -15.86
C TYR A 766 -13.49 -10.51 -16.59
N VAL A 767 -13.05 -9.46 -15.91
CA VAL A 767 -12.00 -8.53 -16.37
C VAL A 767 -10.84 -8.60 -15.37
N HIS A 768 -9.63 -8.85 -15.86
CA HIS A 768 -8.41 -9.04 -15.06
C HIS A 768 -7.90 -7.73 -14.46
N ARG A 769 -7.96 -6.63 -15.22
CA ARG A 769 -7.62 -5.26 -14.81
C ARG A 769 -6.15 -5.02 -14.41
N GLY A 770 -5.27 -5.99 -14.64
CA GLY A 770 -3.88 -5.92 -14.17
C GLY A 770 -2.92 -6.92 -14.81
N LEU A 771 -3.27 -7.43 -16.00
CA LEU A 771 -2.52 -8.44 -16.72
C LEU A 771 -1.12 -7.92 -17.10
N ALA A 772 -0.09 -8.73 -16.81
CA ALA A 772 1.32 -8.42 -17.08
C ALA A 772 2.15 -9.72 -17.00
N ALA A 773 3.33 -9.80 -17.62
CA ALA A 773 4.17 -11.00 -17.58
C ALA A 773 4.53 -11.43 -16.14
N ARG A 774 4.72 -10.48 -15.22
CA ARG A 774 4.93 -10.77 -13.77
C ARG A 774 3.77 -11.49 -13.07
N ARG A 775 2.59 -11.60 -13.70
CA ARG A 775 1.40 -12.32 -13.23
C ARG A 775 1.09 -13.56 -14.07
N VAL A 776 2.01 -13.97 -14.92
CA VAL A 776 2.00 -15.28 -15.55
C VAL A 776 3.01 -16.13 -14.80
N LEU A 777 2.60 -17.31 -14.33
CA LEU A 777 3.48 -18.26 -13.66
C LEU A 777 3.78 -19.44 -14.60
N LEU A 778 4.98 -20.02 -14.51
CA LEU A 778 5.40 -21.16 -15.33
C LEU A 778 5.56 -22.45 -14.53
N SER A 779 4.95 -23.52 -15.03
CA SER A 779 5.15 -24.89 -14.54
C SER A 779 6.44 -25.49 -15.11
N SER A 780 6.87 -26.64 -14.58
CA SER A 780 8.04 -27.40 -15.04
C SER A 780 7.96 -27.84 -16.50
N GLY A 781 6.75 -27.96 -17.06
CA GLY A 781 6.51 -28.25 -18.48
C GLY A 781 6.45 -27.00 -19.37
N LEU A 782 6.94 -25.85 -18.90
CA LEU A 782 6.84 -24.53 -19.56
C LEU A 782 5.40 -24.07 -19.86
N ILE A 783 4.40 -24.63 -19.18
CA ILE A 783 3.00 -24.21 -19.31
C ILE A 783 2.82 -22.90 -18.54
N CYS A 784 2.55 -21.82 -19.28
CA CYS A 784 2.15 -20.53 -18.74
C CYS A 784 0.73 -20.58 -18.17
N LYS A 785 0.54 -20.06 -16.95
CA LYS A 785 -0.79 -19.86 -16.32
C LYS A 785 -0.96 -18.46 -15.75
N ILE A 786 -2.14 -17.87 -15.94
CA ILE A 786 -2.48 -16.53 -15.45
C ILE A 786 -2.80 -16.58 -13.95
N SER A 787 -2.27 -15.62 -13.19
CA SER A 787 -2.41 -15.49 -11.73
C SER A 787 -2.69 -14.03 -11.30
N GLY A 788 -2.75 -13.81 -9.98
CA GLY A 788 -2.87 -12.47 -9.38
C GLY A 788 -4.19 -11.79 -9.69
N PHE A 789 -5.29 -12.48 -9.39
CA PHE A 789 -6.66 -12.01 -9.60
C PHE A 789 -7.07 -11.01 -8.50
N GLY A 790 -8.11 -10.20 -8.73
CA GLY A 790 -8.57 -9.21 -7.75
C GLY A 790 -7.56 -8.10 -7.42
N ARG A 791 -6.74 -7.66 -8.40
CA ARG A 791 -5.84 -6.49 -8.28
C ARG A 791 -5.68 -5.79 -9.63
N GLY A 792 -6.61 -4.88 -9.94
CA GLY A 792 -6.38 -3.73 -10.82
C GLY A 792 -6.53 -2.44 -10.01
N PRO A 793 -5.97 -1.31 -10.46
CA PRO A 793 -6.16 -0.04 -9.77
C PRO A 793 -7.65 0.31 -9.75
N ARG A 794 -8.19 0.67 -8.57
CA ARG A 794 -9.59 1.08 -8.43
C ARG A 794 -9.85 2.52 -8.86
N ASP A 795 -8.80 3.34 -8.92
CA ASP A 795 -8.85 4.75 -9.28
C ASP A 795 -7.54 5.20 -9.96
N ARG A 796 -7.58 6.32 -10.70
CA ARG A 796 -6.45 6.94 -11.40
C ARG A 796 -5.27 7.23 -10.48
N ALA A 797 -5.52 7.61 -9.23
CA ALA A 797 -4.47 7.77 -8.23
C ALA A 797 -3.66 6.47 -8.01
N GLU A 798 -4.34 5.33 -7.84
CA GLU A 798 -3.69 4.03 -7.64
C GLU A 798 -2.95 3.52 -8.89
N ALA A 799 -3.38 3.93 -10.10
CA ALA A 799 -2.68 3.64 -11.35
C ALA A 799 -1.38 4.45 -11.51
N VAL A 800 -1.36 5.68 -11.00
CA VAL A 800 -0.19 6.58 -11.05
C VAL A 800 0.87 6.18 -10.03
N TYR A 801 0.49 5.76 -8.82
CA TYR A 801 1.47 5.43 -7.78
C TYR A 801 2.34 4.22 -8.14
N THR A 802 3.65 4.41 -8.08
CA THR A 802 4.65 3.35 -8.16
C THR A 802 4.50 2.43 -6.94
N THR A 803 4.20 1.15 -7.18
CA THR A 803 4.09 0.16 -6.10
C THR A 803 5.45 -0.09 -5.43
N MET A 804 5.47 -0.68 -4.23
CA MET A 804 6.70 -0.98 -3.46
C MET A 804 7.76 -1.79 -4.23
N SER A 805 7.41 -2.40 -5.37
CA SER A 805 8.34 -3.07 -6.29
C SER A 805 8.86 -2.18 -7.43
N GLY A 806 8.81 -0.85 -7.31
CA GLY A 806 9.36 0.10 -8.29
C GLY A 806 8.64 0.16 -9.64
N ARG A 807 7.44 -0.41 -9.78
CA ARG A 807 6.70 -0.48 -11.06
C ARG A 807 5.29 0.11 -10.91
N SER A 808 4.96 1.11 -11.74
CA SER A 808 3.62 1.70 -11.83
C SER A 808 2.69 0.79 -12.66
N PRO A 809 1.42 0.58 -12.26
CA PRO A 809 0.44 -0.14 -13.08
C PRO A 809 0.20 0.48 -14.47
N ALA A 810 0.46 1.78 -14.65
CA ALA A 810 0.17 2.50 -15.89
C ALA A 810 0.87 1.94 -17.13
N LEU A 811 2.03 1.27 -16.99
CA LEU A 811 2.79 0.71 -18.13
C LEU A 811 2.05 -0.39 -18.90
N TRP A 812 1.02 -1.01 -18.30
CA TRP A 812 0.19 -2.04 -18.94
C TRP A 812 -1.25 -1.58 -19.19
N ALA A 813 -1.66 -0.45 -18.62
CA ALA A 813 -3.05 -0.03 -18.59
C ALA A 813 -3.48 0.66 -19.89
N ALA A 814 -4.74 0.49 -20.25
CA ALA A 814 -5.32 1.09 -21.45
C ALA A 814 -5.68 2.58 -21.21
N PRO A 815 -5.67 3.44 -22.25
CA PRO A 815 -5.96 4.87 -22.11
C PRO A 815 -7.28 5.15 -21.38
N GLU A 816 -8.33 4.42 -21.69
CA GLU A 816 -9.65 4.58 -21.07
C GLU A 816 -9.69 4.17 -19.59
N THR A 817 -8.83 3.24 -19.16
CA THR A 817 -8.67 2.89 -17.74
C THR A 817 -7.89 3.94 -16.97
N LEU A 818 -6.93 4.60 -17.61
CA LEU A 818 -6.09 5.65 -17.01
C LEU A 818 -6.82 6.99 -16.93
N GLN A 819 -7.64 7.31 -17.94
CA GLN A 819 -8.35 8.58 -18.04
C GLN A 819 -9.69 8.57 -17.31
N PHE A 820 -10.45 7.46 -17.39
CA PHE A 820 -11.84 7.36 -16.90
C PHE A 820 -12.09 6.22 -15.90
N GLY A 821 -11.11 5.35 -15.61
CA GLY A 821 -11.32 4.17 -14.76
C GLY A 821 -12.22 3.09 -15.39
N HIS A 822 -12.44 3.13 -16.71
CA HIS A 822 -13.36 2.23 -17.41
C HIS A 822 -12.71 0.88 -17.74
N PHE A 823 -12.95 -0.14 -16.92
CA PHE A 823 -12.45 -1.49 -17.12
C PHE A 823 -13.38 -2.35 -17.98
N SER A 824 -12.81 -3.00 -18.99
CA SER A 824 -13.52 -3.92 -19.90
C SER A 824 -12.59 -5.01 -20.46
N SER A 825 -13.12 -6.04 -21.10
CA SER A 825 -12.28 -7.03 -21.82
C SER A 825 -11.38 -6.38 -22.87
N ALA A 826 -11.77 -5.24 -23.48
CA ALA A 826 -10.94 -4.50 -24.43
C ALA A 826 -9.76 -3.77 -23.75
N SER A 827 -9.88 -3.42 -22.46
CA SER A 827 -8.75 -2.90 -21.66
C SER A 827 -7.75 -4.00 -21.26
N ASP A 828 -8.23 -5.23 -21.07
CA ASP A 828 -7.35 -6.40 -20.91
C ASP A 828 -6.67 -6.78 -22.23
N VAL A 829 -7.30 -6.58 -23.40
CA VAL A 829 -6.67 -6.78 -24.72
C VAL A 829 -5.46 -5.86 -24.91
N TRP A 830 -5.57 -4.59 -24.52
CA TRP A 830 -4.43 -3.67 -24.50
C TRP A 830 -3.29 -4.19 -23.60
N SER A 831 -3.64 -4.61 -22.38
CA SER A 831 -2.69 -5.20 -21.42
C SER A 831 -2.02 -6.46 -21.99
N PHE A 832 -2.77 -7.30 -22.70
CA PHE A 832 -2.27 -8.48 -23.40
C PHE A 832 -1.31 -8.11 -24.55
N GLY A 833 -1.56 -7.02 -25.27
CA GLY A 833 -0.62 -6.43 -26.22
C GLY A 833 0.75 -6.14 -25.59
N VAL A 834 0.75 -5.55 -24.39
CA VAL A 834 1.98 -5.31 -23.61
C VAL A 834 2.63 -6.62 -23.14
N VAL A 835 1.85 -7.64 -22.76
CA VAL A 835 2.39 -8.97 -22.42
C VAL A 835 3.05 -9.66 -23.63
N MET A 836 2.45 -9.57 -24.82
CA MET A 836 3.09 -10.09 -26.04
C MET A 836 4.42 -9.38 -26.31
N TRP A 837 4.50 -8.07 -26.07
CA TRP A 837 5.76 -7.33 -26.15
C TRP A 837 6.76 -7.77 -25.08
N GLU A 838 6.36 -7.88 -23.81
CA GLU A 838 7.23 -8.39 -22.71
C GLU A 838 7.79 -9.78 -23.02
N VAL A 839 7.01 -10.68 -23.63
CA VAL A 839 7.47 -12.02 -24.00
C VAL A 839 8.54 -11.98 -25.08
N MET A 840 8.35 -11.17 -26.12
CA MET A 840 9.32 -11.05 -27.23
C MET A 840 10.55 -10.20 -26.86
N ALA A 841 10.43 -9.30 -25.88
CA ALA A 841 11.51 -8.50 -25.30
C ALA A 841 12.14 -9.17 -24.05
N PHE A 842 12.03 -10.49 -23.91
CA PHE A 842 12.64 -11.27 -22.82
C PHE A 842 12.36 -10.76 -21.38
N GLY A 843 11.22 -10.11 -21.13
CA GLY A 843 10.85 -9.54 -19.84
C GLY A 843 11.48 -8.18 -19.52
N GLU A 844 11.96 -7.47 -20.54
CA GLU A 844 12.32 -6.05 -20.47
C GLU A 844 11.15 -5.20 -19.93
N ARG A 845 11.47 -4.07 -19.29
CA ARG A 845 10.46 -3.16 -18.75
C ARG A 845 9.74 -2.42 -19.89
N PRO A 846 8.40 -2.51 -20.01
CA PRO A 846 7.65 -1.74 -20.99
C PRO A 846 7.88 -0.24 -20.80
N TYR A 847 8.11 0.47 -21.91
CA TYR A 847 8.45 1.89 -21.97
C TYR A 847 9.75 2.27 -21.24
N TRP A 848 10.67 1.32 -21.06
CA TRP A 848 12.01 1.52 -20.49
C TRP A 848 11.96 2.31 -19.19
N ASP A 849 12.66 3.45 -19.10
CA ASP A 849 12.78 4.24 -17.88
C ASP A 849 11.71 5.33 -17.69
N MET A 850 10.80 5.51 -18.65
CA MET A 850 9.71 6.49 -18.58
C MET A 850 8.88 6.35 -17.29
N SER A 851 8.50 7.47 -16.66
CA SER A 851 7.63 7.40 -15.48
C SER A 851 6.20 7.00 -15.86
N GLY A 852 5.38 6.63 -14.87
CA GLY A 852 3.97 6.33 -15.13
C GLY A 852 3.20 7.51 -15.77
N GLN A 853 3.59 8.75 -15.48
CA GLN A 853 3.01 9.95 -16.08
C GLN A 853 3.47 10.18 -17.52
N ASP A 854 4.77 9.98 -17.79
CA ASP A 854 5.32 10.13 -19.15
C ASP A 854 4.72 9.10 -20.11
N VAL A 855 4.48 7.88 -19.63
CA VAL A 855 3.81 6.83 -20.41
C VAL A 855 2.35 7.17 -20.67
N ILE A 856 1.60 7.68 -19.69
CA ILE A 856 0.23 8.18 -19.92
C ILE A 856 0.24 9.21 -21.06
N LYS A 857 1.11 10.22 -20.96
CA LYS A 857 1.20 11.29 -21.97
C LYS A 857 1.60 10.76 -23.35
N ALA A 858 2.69 9.99 -23.45
CA ALA A 858 3.16 9.46 -24.73
C ALA A 858 2.12 8.54 -25.40
N VAL A 859 1.41 7.72 -24.62
CA VAL A 859 0.33 6.87 -25.13
C VAL A 859 -0.88 7.70 -25.63
N GLU A 860 -1.23 8.78 -24.93
CA GLU A 860 -2.26 9.76 -25.34
C GLU A 860 -1.88 10.46 -26.65
N ASP A 861 -0.61 10.88 -26.78
CA ASP A 861 0.04 11.49 -27.96
C ASP A 861 0.23 10.51 -29.13
N GLY A 862 -0.05 9.21 -28.93
CA GLY A 862 -0.07 8.19 -29.98
C GLY A 862 1.18 7.29 -30.08
N PHE A 863 2.18 7.48 -29.20
CA PHE A 863 3.34 6.59 -29.12
C PHE A 863 2.92 5.15 -28.78
N ARG A 864 3.59 4.17 -29.41
CA ARG A 864 3.42 2.74 -29.20
C ARG A 864 4.79 2.07 -29.15
N LEU A 865 4.91 0.97 -28.40
CA LEU A 865 6.18 0.28 -28.24
C LEU A 865 6.68 -0.27 -29.59
N PRO A 866 7.97 -0.09 -29.95
CA PRO A 866 8.53 -0.62 -31.18
C PRO A 866 8.65 -2.15 -31.15
N PRO A 867 8.81 -2.82 -32.31
CA PRO A 867 8.97 -4.27 -32.37
C PRO A 867 10.27 -4.72 -31.68
N PRO A 868 10.22 -5.71 -30.75
CA PRO A 868 11.42 -6.30 -30.17
C PRO A 868 12.31 -7.01 -31.21
N ARG A 869 13.59 -7.22 -30.85
CA ARG A 869 14.54 -7.97 -31.70
C ARG A 869 13.98 -9.36 -32.03
N ASN A 870 14.08 -9.76 -33.30
CA ASN A 870 13.56 -11.04 -33.82
C ASN A 870 12.02 -11.24 -33.68
N CYS A 871 11.24 -10.18 -33.50
CA CYS A 871 9.78 -10.26 -33.45
C CYS A 871 9.17 -10.45 -34.87
N PRO A 872 8.30 -11.47 -35.10
CA PRO A 872 7.59 -11.63 -36.35
C PRO A 872 6.70 -10.41 -36.67
N SER A 873 6.77 -9.91 -37.90
CA SER A 873 6.03 -8.70 -38.33
C SER A 873 4.51 -8.82 -38.13
N LEU A 874 3.95 -10.01 -38.37
CA LEU A 874 2.52 -10.30 -38.14
C LEU A 874 2.15 -10.29 -36.65
N LEU A 875 3.07 -10.66 -35.75
CA LEU A 875 2.85 -10.58 -34.30
C LEU A 875 2.90 -9.13 -33.83
N HIS A 876 3.85 -8.32 -34.31
CA HIS A 876 3.89 -6.89 -33.99
C HIS A 876 2.66 -6.15 -34.55
N ARG A 877 2.17 -6.53 -35.73
CA ARG A 877 0.89 -6.04 -36.28
C ARG A 877 -0.26 -6.30 -35.29
N LEU A 878 -0.36 -7.52 -34.77
CA LEU A 878 -1.36 -7.89 -33.76
C LEU A 878 -1.21 -7.09 -32.45
N MET A 879 0.01 -6.75 -32.02
CA MET A 879 0.24 -5.86 -30.88
C MET A 879 -0.33 -4.46 -31.14
N LEU A 880 -0.07 -3.88 -32.32
CA LEU A 880 -0.61 -2.57 -32.72
C LEU A 880 -2.14 -2.57 -32.81
N ASP A 881 -2.74 -3.65 -33.33
CA ASP A 881 -4.19 -3.84 -33.35
C ASP A 881 -4.78 -3.94 -31.93
N CYS A 882 -4.04 -4.53 -30.97
CA CYS A 882 -4.41 -4.50 -29.54
C CYS A 882 -4.26 -3.11 -28.89
N TRP A 883 -3.45 -2.21 -29.45
CA TRP A 883 -3.20 -0.86 -28.93
C TRP A 883 -3.93 0.26 -29.70
N GLN A 884 -5.04 -0.06 -30.36
CA GLN A 884 -5.93 0.95 -30.93
C GLN A 884 -6.49 1.86 -29.82
N LYS A 885 -6.58 3.16 -30.11
CA LYS A 885 -7.03 4.17 -29.13
C LYS A 885 -8.50 3.93 -28.74
N ASP A 886 -9.36 3.68 -29.73
CA ASP A 886 -10.74 3.24 -29.51
C ASP A 886 -10.78 1.78 -29.03
N PRO A 887 -11.44 1.46 -27.89
CA PRO A 887 -11.58 0.08 -27.41
C PRO A 887 -12.40 -0.84 -28.35
N SER A 888 -13.26 -0.28 -29.21
CA SER A 888 -14.12 -1.05 -30.12
C SER A 888 -13.39 -1.58 -31.36
N GLU A 889 -12.32 -0.91 -31.78
CA GLU A 889 -11.43 -1.31 -32.89
C GLU A 889 -10.42 -2.39 -32.49
N ARG A 890 -10.32 -2.74 -31.20
CA ARG A 890 -9.41 -3.77 -30.70
C ARG A 890 -9.95 -5.18 -30.97
N PRO A 891 -9.10 -6.16 -31.36
CA PRO A 891 -9.54 -7.52 -31.60
C PRO A 891 -10.00 -8.20 -30.31
N ARG A 892 -11.04 -9.05 -30.40
CA ARG A 892 -11.51 -9.87 -29.28
C ARG A 892 -10.51 -11.00 -29.00
N PHE A 893 -10.43 -11.47 -27.75
CA PHE A 893 -9.55 -12.59 -27.37
C PHE A 893 -9.76 -13.87 -28.19
N SER A 894 -10.98 -14.12 -28.70
CA SER A 894 -11.25 -15.23 -29.63
C SER A 894 -10.54 -15.08 -30.98
N GLN A 895 -10.40 -13.85 -31.50
CA GLN A 895 -9.64 -13.55 -32.71
C GLN A 895 -8.14 -13.63 -32.44
N ILE A 896 -7.67 -13.02 -31.34
CA ILE A 896 -6.26 -13.07 -30.91
C ILE A 896 -5.77 -14.52 -30.77
N HIS A 897 -6.54 -15.36 -30.07
CA HIS A 897 -6.23 -16.79 -29.93
C HIS A 897 -6.15 -17.49 -31.29
N SER A 898 -7.11 -17.26 -32.19
CA SER A 898 -7.11 -17.85 -33.54
C SER A 898 -5.90 -17.43 -34.38
N ILE A 899 -5.46 -16.18 -34.26
CA ILE A 899 -4.28 -15.65 -34.97
C ILE A 899 -3.00 -16.28 -34.41
N LEU A 900 -2.81 -16.26 -33.09
CA LEU A 900 -1.64 -16.86 -32.43
C LEU A 900 -1.54 -18.37 -32.66
N SER A 901 -2.64 -19.11 -32.59
CA SER A 901 -2.65 -20.55 -32.88
C SER A 901 -2.20 -20.85 -34.31
N LYS A 902 -2.57 -20.02 -35.30
CA LYS A 902 -2.13 -20.18 -36.69
C LYS A 902 -0.64 -19.85 -36.85
N MET A 903 -0.14 -18.78 -36.23
CA MET A 903 1.28 -18.40 -36.26
C MET A 903 2.21 -19.49 -35.71
N VAL A 904 1.74 -20.27 -34.72
CA VAL A 904 2.51 -21.39 -34.15
C VAL A 904 2.44 -22.65 -35.03
N GLN A 905 1.37 -22.82 -35.82
CA GLN A 905 1.19 -23.95 -36.73
C GLN A 905 1.89 -23.78 -38.08
N ASP A 906 2.07 -22.54 -38.54
CA ASP A 906 2.69 -22.23 -39.83
C ASP A 906 3.76 -21.12 -39.67
N PRO A 907 5.02 -21.49 -39.34
CA PRO A 907 6.11 -20.54 -39.09
C PRO A 907 6.82 -20.03 -40.36
N GLU A 908 6.43 -20.48 -41.56
CA GLU A 908 6.96 -19.97 -42.83
C GLU A 908 6.20 -18.69 -43.28
N PRO A 909 6.88 -17.72 -43.93
CA PRO A 909 6.23 -16.49 -44.37
C PRO A 909 5.32 -16.76 -45.60
N PRO A 910 4.02 -16.41 -45.56
CA PRO A 910 3.15 -16.58 -46.72
C PRO A 910 3.62 -15.66 -47.87
N LYS A 911 3.96 -16.29 -49.00
CA LYS A 911 4.35 -15.59 -50.24
C LYS A 911 3.21 -14.69 -50.73
N CYS A 912 3.55 -13.50 -51.19
CA CYS A 912 2.61 -12.49 -51.68
C CYS A 912 1.61 -13.06 -52.70
N ALA A 913 0.31 -12.88 -52.41
CA ALA A 913 -0.76 -12.91 -53.40
C ALA A 913 -1.26 -11.48 -53.61
N THR A 914 -0.98 -10.92 -54.79
CA THR A 914 -1.39 -9.58 -55.20
C THR A 914 -2.84 -9.57 -55.69
N THR A 915 -3.67 -8.70 -55.11
CA THR A 915 -4.89 -8.19 -55.74
C THR A 915 -4.99 -6.68 -55.52
N ALA A 916 -5.11 -5.93 -56.62
CA ALA A 916 -5.34 -4.47 -56.65
C ALA A 916 -6.76 -4.14 -56.13
N SER A 917 -7.17 -2.92 -55.78
CA SER A 917 -6.71 -1.52 -55.95
C SER A 917 -7.53 -0.63 -54.96
N PRO A 918 -7.32 0.70 -54.75
CA PRO A 918 -6.20 1.59 -55.09
C PRO A 918 -5.53 2.26 -53.87
N ARG A 919 -4.38 2.92 -54.13
CA ARG A 919 -3.56 3.83 -53.29
C ARG A 919 -2.94 4.86 -54.28
N PRO A 920 -2.16 5.91 -53.92
CA PRO A 920 -1.74 6.45 -52.61
C PRO A 920 -1.95 8.00 -52.59
N PRO A 921 -1.09 8.93 -52.06
CA PRO A 921 0.36 8.91 -51.74
C PRO A 921 0.69 8.88 -50.23
N THR A 922 1.90 8.56 -49.75
CA THR A 922 2.80 7.41 -50.03
C THR A 922 3.59 7.14 -48.73
N PRO A 923 3.80 5.89 -48.28
CA PRO A 923 4.57 5.60 -47.07
C PRO A 923 6.08 5.43 -47.34
N LEU A 924 6.93 5.86 -46.39
CA LEU A 924 8.39 5.63 -46.41
C LEU A 924 8.77 4.41 -45.54
N ALA A 925 8.69 3.21 -46.12
CA ALA A 925 9.22 1.99 -45.50
C ALA A 925 9.59 0.94 -46.57
N ASP A 926 10.34 1.36 -47.59
CA ASP A 926 10.90 0.47 -48.60
C ASP A 926 12.38 0.80 -48.83
N ARG A 927 13.26 0.17 -48.04
CA ARG A 927 14.67 -0.01 -48.41
C ARG A 927 15.31 -1.15 -47.63
N ALA A 928 15.23 -2.34 -48.21
CA ALA A 928 16.27 -3.35 -48.01
C ALA A 928 17.63 -2.82 -48.51
N PHE A 929 18.71 -3.47 -48.08
CA PHE A 929 20.10 -3.11 -48.43
C PHE A 929 20.37 -3.24 -49.94
N SER A 930 20.12 -2.18 -50.70
CA SER A 930 20.54 -2.02 -52.10
C SER A 930 21.25 -0.69 -52.37
N THR A 931 21.51 0.11 -51.34
CA THR A 931 22.35 1.31 -51.43
C THR A 931 22.98 1.58 -50.07
N PHE A 932 24.25 1.19 -49.88
CA PHE A 932 25.02 1.62 -48.70
C PHE A 932 25.10 3.16 -48.72
N PRO A 933 24.66 3.86 -47.65
CA PRO A 933 24.79 5.30 -47.55
C PRO A 933 26.27 5.70 -47.69
N SER A 934 26.53 6.82 -48.38
CA SER A 934 27.79 7.53 -48.23
C SER A 934 27.78 8.19 -46.85
N PHE A 935 28.32 7.52 -45.84
CA PHE A 935 28.48 8.12 -44.52
C PHE A 935 29.40 9.34 -44.63
N GLY A 936 28.94 10.50 -44.14
CA GLY A 936 29.73 11.75 -44.20
C GLY A 936 30.80 11.87 -43.11
N SER A 937 30.84 10.94 -42.15
CA SER A 937 31.83 10.89 -41.08
C SER A 937 31.89 9.50 -40.43
N VAL A 938 32.98 9.23 -39.71
CA VAL A 938 33.12 8.04 -38.85
C VAL A 938 32.04 7.99 -37.78
N GLY A 939 31.63 9.14 -37.24
CA GLY A 939 30.50 9.24 -36.32
C GLY A 939 29.21 8.71 -36.93
N ALA A 940 28.82 9.17 -38.12
CA ALA A 940 27.59 8.71 -38.79
C ALA A 940 27.62 7.21 -39.15
N TRP A 941 28.81 6.65 -39.41
CA TRP A 941 28.99 5.21 -39.62
C TRP A 941 28.86 4.41 -38.31
N LEU A 942 29.42 4.90 -37.19
CA LEU A 942 29.26 4.28 -35.87
C LEU A 942 27.81 4.33 -35.36
N GLU A 943 27.10 5.45 -35.55
CA GLU A 943 25.66 5.58 -35.26
C GLU A 943 24.84 4.56 -36.06
N ALA A 944 25.15 4.37 -37.35
CA ALA A 944 24.47 3.40 -38.21
C ALA A 944 24.76 1.92 -37.86
N LEU A 945 25.80 1.66 -37.06
CA LEU A 945 26.11 0.34 -36.49
C LEU A 945 25.56 0.16 -35.06
N ASP A 946 24.82 1.13 -34.52
CA ASP A 946 24.36 1.17 -33.11
C ASP A 946 25.55 1.20 -32.11
N LEU A 947 26.68 1.77 -32.54
CA LEU A 947 27.97 1.81 -31.83
C LEU A 947 28.52 3.24 -31.64
N GLY A 948 27.65 4.26 -31.76
CA GLY A 948 27.98 5.68 -31.58
C GLY A 948 28.73 6.00 -30.28
N ARG A 949 28.55 5.18 -29.23
CA ARG A 949 29.30 5.24 -27.95
C ARG A 949 30.82 5.11 -28.06
N TYR A 950 31.35 4.62 -29.19
CA TYR A 950 32.80 4.49 -29.42
C TYR A 950 33.39 5.63 -30.27
N LYS A 951 32.58 6.63 -30.63
CA LYS A 951 32.97 7.79 -31.45
C LYS A 951 34.18 8.52 -30.87
N ASP A 952 34.20 8.77 -29.56
CA ASP A 952 35.32 9.45 -28.91
C ASP A 952 36.58 8.57 -28.88
N SER A 953 36.44 7.25 -28.72
CA SER A 953 37.56 6.29 -28.80
C SER A 953 38.21 6.30 -30.19
N PHE A 954 37.40 6.18 -31.26
CA PHE A 954 37.89 6.24 -32.64
C PHE A 954 38.55 7.59 -32.93
N THR A 955 37.97 8.69 -32.48
CA THR A 955 38.52 10.04 -32.67
C THR A 955 39.84 10.23 -31.93
N ALA A 956 39.94 9.76 -30.67
CA ALA A 956 41.16 9.82 -29.87
C ALA A 956 42.29 8.92 -30.40
N GLY A 957 41.94 7.79 -31.05
CA GLY A 957 42.89 6.92 -31.75
C GLY A 957 43.35 7.43 -33.12
N GLY A 958 42.88 8.60 -33.57
CA GLY A 958 43.24 9.18 -34.87
C GLY A 958 42.40 8.71 -36.07
N TYR A 959 41.41 7.83 -35.85
CA TYR A 959 40.51 7.31 -36.89
C TYR A 959 39.35 8.27 -37.17
N GLY A 960 39.69 9.51 -37.55
CA GLY A 960 38.72 10.57 -37.83
C GLY A 960 38.09 10.53 -39.24
N SER A 961 38.70 9.80 -40.19
CA SER A 961 38.18 9.63 -41.56
C SER A 961 37.78 8.18 -41.83
N LEU A 962 36.81 7.98 -42.73
CA LEU A 962 36.33 6.65 -43.11
C LEU A 962 37.40 5.84 -43.88
N GLU A 963 38.36 6.51 -44.50
CA GLU A 963 39.54 5.91 -45.13
C GLU A 963 40.50 5.34 -44.08
N ALA A 964 40.74 6.09 -42.99
CA ALA A 964 41.55 5.61 -41.86
C ALA A 964 40.86 4.42 -41.15
N VAL A 965 39.52 4.47 -41.03
CA VAL A 965 38.73 3.32 -40.50
C VAL A 965 38.78 2.11 -41.43
N ALA A 966 38.70 2.32 -42.75
CA ALA A 966 38.83 1.23 -43.73
C ALA A 966 40.22 0.57 -43.68
N ALA A 967 41.27 1.27 -43.24
CA ALA A 967 42.62 0.72 -43.10
C ALA A 967 42.86 -0.06 -41.78
N MET A 968 41.90 -0.10 -40.85
CA MET A 968 42.08 -0.71 -39.53
C MET A 968 42.17 -2.24 -39.57
N ALA A 969 43.06 -2.80 -38.74
CA ALA A 969 43.14 -4.22 -38.42
C ALA A 969 42.38 -4.55 -37.12
N ALA A 970 42.05 -5.84 -36.93
CA ALA A 970 41.37 -6.32 -35.73
C ALA A 970 42.11 -6.07 -34.41
N GLN A 971 43.43 -5.84 -34.46
CA GLN A 971 44.24 -5.49 -33.29
C GLN A 971 44.06 -4.02 -32.87
N ASP A 972 43.77 -3.12 -33.82
CA ASP A 972 43.56 -1.70 -33.54
C ASP A 972 42.28 -1.47 -32.73
N LEU A 973 41.22 -2.23 -33.00
CA LEU A 973 39.99 -2.20 -32.20
C LEU A 973 40.22 -2.55 -30.72
N VAL A 974 41.19 -3.42 -30.43
CA VAL A 974 41.58 -3.77 -29.06
C VAL A 974 42.37 -2.63 -28.41
N SER A 975 43.23 -1.93 -29.16
CA SER A 975 43.98 -0.77 -28.65
C SER A 975 43.09 0.45 -28.37
N LEU A 976 41.95 0.57 -29.06
CA LEU A 976 40.88 1.54 -28.76
C LEU A 976 40.06 1.22 -27.48
N GLY A 977 40.41 0.16 -26.74
CA GLY A 977 39.72 -0.22 -25.50
C GLY A 977 38.41 -1.00 -25.71
N ILE A 978 38.15 -1.50 -26.92
CA ILE A 978 36.90 -2.22 -27.24
C ILE A 978 37.08 -3.69 -26.89
N SER A 979 36.76 -4.05 -25.65
CA SER A 979 36.91 -5.41 -25.11
C SER A 979 35.80 -6.39 -25.48
N SER A 980 34.58 -5.90 -25.74
CA SER A 980 33.43 -6.73 -26.14
C SER A 980 33.72 -7.51 -27.42
N ALA A 981 33.33 -8.79 -27.48
CA ALA A 981 33.46 -9.61 -28.67
C ALA A 981 32.45 -9.19 -29.76
N GLU A 982 31.18 -9.03 -29.39
CA GLU A 982 30.09 -8.64 -30.30
C GLU A 982 30.36 -7.28 -30.96
N HIS A 983 30.83 -6.29 -30.21
CA HIS A 983 31.16 -4.97 -30.77
C HIS A 983 32.35 -5.03 -31.73
N ARG A 984 33.34 -5.91 -31.46
CA ARG A 984 34.47 -6.11 -32.38
C ARG A 984 34.02 -6.80 -33.67
N GLU A 985 33.14 -7.79 -33.61
CA GLU A 985 32.60 -8.43 -34.83
C GLU A 985 31.75 -7.46 -35.66
N ALA A 986 30.88 -6.67 -35.02
CA ALA A 986 30.08 -5.64 -35.70
C ALA A 986 30.96 -4.57 -36.39
N LEU A 987 32.01 -4.09 -35.71
CA LEU A 987 32.95 -3.13 -36.29
C LEU A 987 33.79 -3.75 -37.41
N LEU A 988 34.26 -4.99 -37.27
CA LEU A 988 35.01 -5.69 -38.32
C LEU A 988 34.16 -5.94 -39.57
N SER A 989 32.89 -6.32 -39.39
CA SER A 989 31.92 -6.43 -40.48
C SER A 989 31.73 -5.08 -41.18
N GLY A 990 31.53 -4.00 -40.42
CA GLY A 990 31.44 -2.64 -40.97
C GLY A 990 32.72 -2.15 -41.69
N ILE A 991 33.90 -2.47 -41.16
CA ILE A 991 35.21 -2.14 -41.76
C ILE A 991 35.39 -2.91 -43.07
N SER A 992 35.04 -4.20 -43.13
CA SER A 992 35.11 -4.99 -44.36
C SER A 992 34.20 -4.44 -45.46
N ALA A 993 33.02 -3.91 -45.10
CA ALA A 993 32.11 -3.25 -46.03
C ALA A 993 32.66 -1.89 -46.53
N LEU A 994 33.36 -1.13 -45.67
CA LEU A 994 34.08 0.08 -46.07
C LEU A 994 35.26 -0.25 -47.00
N GLN A 995 36.06 -1.28 -46.71
CA GLN A 995 37.17 -1.75 -47.54
C GLN A 995 36.70 -2.13 -48.96
N ALA A 996 35.60 -2.89 -49.07
CA ALA A 996 35.00 -3.23 -50.35
C ALA A 996 34.56 -1.99 -51.16
N ARG A 997 34.09 -0.93 -50.48
CA ARG A 997 33.72 0.35 -51.10
C ARG A 997 34.95 1.15 -51.55
N VAL A 998 36.01 1.21 -50.76
CA VAL A 998 37.27 1.89 -51.13
C VAL A 998 37.92 1.22 -52.34
N LEU A 999 37.93 -0.12 -52.39
CA LEU A 999 38.42 -0.89 -53.54
C LEU A 999 37.57 -0.66 -54.81
N GLN A 1000 36.25 -0.51 -54.68
CA GLN A 1000 35.38 -0.11 -55.80
C GLN A 1000 35.70 1.30 -56.31
N LEU A 1001 35.98 2.25 -55.42
CA LEU A 1001 36.28 3.65 -55.79
C LEU A 1001 37.66 3.80 -56.42
N GLN A 1002 38.69 3.09 -55.92
CA GLN A 1002 40.02 3.07 -56.54
C GLN A 1002 40.04 2.40 -57.93
N GLY A 1003 39.03 1.58 -58.25
CA GLY A 1003 38.82 1.03 -59.59
C GLY A 1003 38.26 2.02 -60.62
N GLN A 1004 37.79 3.21 -60.20
CA GLN A 1004 37.27 4.26 -61.07
C GLN A 1004 38.15 5.52 -60.97
N GLY A 1005 39.32 5.45 -61.61
CA GLY A 1005 40.35 6.47 -61.46
C GLY A 1005 39.95 7.88 -61.91
N VAL A 1006 39.94 8.82 -60.96
CA VAL A 1006 40.16 10.25 -61.17
C VAL A 1006 41.11 10.74 -60.08
N GLN A 1007 42.20 11.40 -60.47
CA GLN A 1007 43.12 12.07 -59.55
C GLN A 1007 42.55 13.41 -59.06
N VAL A 1008 42.69 13.70 -57.76
CA VAL A 1008 43.39 14.91 -57.24
C VAL A 1008 44.11 14.49 -55.95
#